data_AF-L2G5U1-F1
#
_entry.id   AF-L2G5U1-F1
#
_cell.length_a   1.000
_cell.length_b   1.000
_cell.length_c   1.000
_cell.angle_alpha   90.00
_cell.angle_beta   90.00
_cell.angle_gamma   90.00
#
_symmetry.space_group_name_H-M   'P 1'
#
loop_
_entity.id
_entity.type
_entity.pdbx_description
1 polymer ?
#
loop_
_entity_poly.entity_id
_entity_poly.type
_entity_poly.pdbx_seq_one_letter_code
_entity_poly.pdbx_strand_id
1 'polypeptide(L)'
;MDDLSKVVGASLSVSKSTATAGFVVLLIAVIAFIFKRLVLHPLSSHPGPLIGRLTSLYNTYHALKKDQARNLHQLHEKYGPIVRYGPNHVSIRSAEGVKMLYTNSRYTRKADNYLAFPRNPEKASLFSSINKQVHARKRRILRQGFSDSALKTAGVTIKKHVATLCQCLEFLDNDTQEGYVLSGREPSNSERWSRPKNFSEWINRFTFDVSSDLSFSKSFDMMRYAGNRHIIKILHETLWADNVTGSSLTLLHTLRLKWLLFSDHVRSTVTFDSFIEKAADERVSKLSDSKKDFMFWLTGAVDPVTGDTFTMEELVEEAILLITAGSDTSSTAISSTIYYLLHSPDKLARLQAEVRSMFSSVDQIEFGTELQACTYLRACINEGLRLSPPAGSVLHRQVEPGGVHVGDTFYPEGVNIGVPVFSIHHDKEYFPDPFLFQPERWIVGETLADGTIITPDFLKHSSAAFMAFSAGTRGCIGKPLAYLQISILFATLMFKYDMRLCQQSWVNGTCSGSGPDPSKEYELVDMFIKWDVYDSKRNNVAGHVESVYDAATGKWTTPTFVESPFLSIHGLAPGLHYGQQVFEGLQARRDPAGEISIFRPDANAARMRRSATFVSMPEVPEDIFLEAIHLAVRKNAEYVCPHDVKGSLYIRPFQFGSSAQIGLDPPEEFLFCVFVQPHIAFHGHGAIKALVLDDFDRAATRGSGAVKVGGNYAPVMRWTSEARKEGYSVLLHLDSQTQTEIDEFSTSGFIGIRRIGGETSLVIADSKAAIESITADSAARVAESLGWRVEKRTIRFDELSNFTEVLSAGTAAGLVSVSCVHRKSTNETFNFDSEGPAYEELWGALKSIQNGTAMDSFGWRHSLQE
;
A
#
# COMPACT_ATOMS: atom_id res chain seq x y z
N MET A 1 -71.35 -9.12 5.44
CA MET A 1 -70.64 -9.14 4.16
C MET A 1 -71.16 -7.98 3.29
N ASP A 2 -71.16 -6.73 3.78
CA ASP A 2 -71.65 -5.58 2.99
C ASP A 2 -71.26 -4.17 3.49
N ASP A 3 -70.22 -3.99 4.33
CA ASP A 3 -69.88 -2.64 4.83
C ASP A 3 -68.38 -2.35 5.06
N LEU A 4 -67.50 -2.97 4.27
CA LEU A 4 -66.05 -2.75 4.33
C LEU A 4 -65.40 -2.39 2.97
N SER A 5 -66.21 -2.21 1.92
CA SER A 5 -65.73 -1.88 0.56
C SER A 5 -65.78 -0.37 0.23
N LYS A 6 -66.22 0.50 1.14
CA LYS A 6 -66.36 1.96 0.87
C LYS A 6 -65.24 2.86 1.37
N VAL A 7 -64.18 2.32 2.00
CA VAL A 7 -63.09 3.17 2.56
C VAL A 7 -61.74 3.02 1.82
N VAL A 8 -61.60 2.10 0.86
CA VAL A 8 -60.32 1.87 0.14
C VAL A 8 -60.36 2.37 -1.33
N GLY A 9 -61.21 3.36 -1.62
CA GLY A 9 -61.49 3.85 -2.98
C GLY A 9 -60.94 5.23 -3.35
N ALA A 10 -60.02 5.83 -2.59
CA ALA A 10 -59.40 7.11 -2.95
C ALA A 10 -58.09 6.87 -3.69
N SER A 11 -58.20 6.46 -4.96
CA SER A 11 -57.06 6.51 -5.88
C SER A 11 -56.69 7.98 -6.14
N LEU A 12 -55.48 8.37 -5.74
CA LEU A 12 -54.86 9.64 -6.10
C LEU A 12 -54.58 9.65 -7.61
N SER A 13 -55.59 9.97 -8.44
CA SER A 13 -55.36 10.32 -9.84
C SER A 13 -54.80 11.74 -9.90
N VAL A 14 -53.51 11.90 -9.61
CA VAL A 14 -52.79 13.16 -9.91
C VAL A 14 -52.87 13.34 -11.42
N SER A 15 -53.60 14.34 -11.90
CA SER A 15 -53.70 14.62 -13.33
C SER A 15 -52.28 14.88 -13.88
N LYS A 16 -51.98 14.42 -15.10
CA LYS A 16 -50.67 14.70 -15.73
C LYS A 16 -50.32 16.20 -15.72
N SER A 17 -51.32 17.08 -15.76
CA SER A 17 -51.15 18.54 -15.65
C SER A 17 -50.67 19.03 -14.28
N THR A 18 -51.15 18.45 -13.17
CA THR A 18 -50.72 18.82 -11.81
C THR A 18 -49.32 18.28 -11.49
N ALA A 19 -48.99 17.08 -11.98
CA ALA A 19 -47.63 16.55 -11.91
C ALA A 19 -46.63 17.39 -12.73
N THR A 20 -47.02 17.83 -13.93
CA THR A 20 -46.18 18.71 -14.79
C THR A 20 -45.98 20.09 -14.16
N ALA A 21 -47.03 20.70 -13.62
CA ALA A 21 -46.92 21.97 -12.91
C ALA A 21 -46.02 21.86 -11.67
N GLY A 22 -46.17 20.77 -10.89
CA GLY A 22 -45.29 20.48 -9.75
C GLY A 22 -43.82 20.33 -10.15
N PHE A 23 -43.55 19.63 -11.27
CA PHE A 23 -42.19 19.50 -11.81
C PHE A 23 -41.59 20.84 -12.25
N VAL A 24 -42.36 21.69 -12.91
CA VAL A 24 -41.91 23.04 -13.34
C VAL A 24 -41.60 23.93 -12.13
N VAL A 25 -42.45 23.92 -11.10
CA VAL A 25 -42.22 24.68 -9.86
C VAL A 25 -40.94 24.19 -9.16
N LEU A 26 -40.74 22.86 -9.08
CA LEU A 26 -39.53 22.28 -8.52
C LEU A 26 -38.29 22.68 -9.32
N LEU A 27 -38.35 22.64 -10.64
CA LEU A 27 -37.25 23.03 -11.52
C LEU A 27 -36.89 24.51 -11.33
N ILE A 28 -37.88 25.41 -11.29
CA ILE A 28 -37.65 26.83 -11.02
C ILE A 28 -37.03 27.03 -9.64
N ALA A 29 -37.51 26.32 -8.61
CA ALA A 29 -36.96 26.40 -7.26
C ALA A 29 -35.49 25.92 -7.22
N VAL A 30 -35.16 24.84 -7.92
CA VAL A 30 -33.79 24.30 -8.04
C VAL A 30 -32.88 25.30 -8.77
N ILE A 31 -33.33 25.88 -9.89
CA ILE A 31 -32.56 26.89 -10.64
C ILE A 31 -32.33 28.13 -9.78
N ALA A 32 -33.37 28.64 -9.11
CA ALA A 32 -33.27 29.79 -8.21
C ALA A 32 -32.31 29.51 -7.05
N PHE A 33 -32.34 28.29 -6.49
CA PHE A 33 -31.40 27.86 -5.45
C PHE A 33 -29.95 27.84 -5.96
N ILE A 34 -29.70 27.25 -7.14
CA ILE A 34 -28.38 27.22 -7.78
C ILE A 34 -27.87 28.64 -8.04
N PHE A 35 -28.71 29.49 -8.64
CA PHE A 35 -28.38 30.89 -8.91
C PHE A 35 -28.03 31.66 -7.62
N LYS A 36 -28.84 31.49 -6.57
CA LYS A 36 -28.56 32.10 -5.26
C LYS A 36 -27.22 31.64 -4.68
N ARG A 37 -26.85 30.37 -4.82
CA ARG A 37 -25.61 29.80 -4.27
C ARG A 37 -24.35 30.19 -5.05
N LEU A 38 -24.46 30.28 -6.38
CA LEU A 38 -23.33 30.54 -7.26
C LEU A 38 -23.10 32.02 -7.55
N VAL A 39 -24.16 32.83 -7.63
CA VAL A 39 -24.08 34.23 -8.08
C VAL A 39 -24.27 35.21 -6.92
N LEU A 40 -25.37 35.07 -6.18
CA LEU A 40 -25.76 36.04 -5.13
C LEU A 40 -25.12 35.78 -3.76
N HIS A 41 -24.37 34.69 -3.60
CA HIS A 41 -23.76 34.35 -2.33
C HIS A 41 -22.58 35.29 -2.02
N PRO A 42 -22.35 35.73 -0.76
CA PRO A 42 -21.20 36.57 -0.41
C PRO A 42 -19.82 35.97 -0.71
N LEU A 43 -19.78 34.67 -1.04
CA LEU A 43 -18.58 33.91 -1.36
C LEU A 43 -18.58 33.44 -2.84
N SER A 44 -19.38 34.08 -3.71
CA SER A 44 -19.54 33.70 -5.12
C SER A 44 -18.25 33.86 -5.93
N SER A 45 -17.42 34.84 -5.56
CA SER A 45 -16.12 35.12 -6.18
C SER A 45 -15.04 34.07 -5.86
N HIS A 46 -15.21 33.28 -4.80
CA HIS A 46 -14.19 32.30 -4.40
C HIS A 46 -14.27 31.01 -5.24
N PRO A 47 -13.12 30.52 -5.74
CA PRO A 47 -13.07 29.33 -6.57
C PRO A 47 -13.29 28.06 -5.75
N GLY A 48 -13.65 26.97 -6.42
CA GLY A 48 -13.87 25.68 -5.79
C GLY A 48 -14.74 24.74 -6.62
N PRO A 49 -14.83 23.46 -6.22
CA PRO A 49 -15.59 22.46 -6.95
C PRO A 49 -17.08 22.87 -7.03
N LEU A 50 -17.70 22.71 -8.20
CA LEU A 50 -19.07 23.15 -8.44
C LEU A 50 -20.05 22.59 -7.40
N ILE A 51 -19.95 21.28 -7.12
CA ILE A 51 -20.79 20.60 -6.12
C ILE A 51 -20.54 21.17 -4.72
N GLY A 52 -19.27 21.42 -4.35
CA GLY A 52 -18.92 22.03 -3.05
C GLY A 52 -19.47 23.44 -2.88
N ARG A 53 -19.52 24.25 -3.93
CA ARG A 53 -20.15 25.59 -3.88
C ARG A 53 -21.67 25.53 -3.70
N LEU A 54 -22.31 24.45 -4.15
CA LEU A 54 -23.75 24.25 -4.07
C LEU A 54 -24.22 23.62 -2.76
N THR A 55 -23.48 22.64 -2.24
CA THR A 55 -23.92 21.84 -1.09
C THR A 55 -22.76 21.36 -0.21
N SER A 56 -23.00 21.29 1.10
CA SER A 56 -22.05 20.71 2.06
C SER A 56 -21.90 19.19 1.91
N LEU A 57 -22.74 18.53 1.10
CA LEU A 57 -22.62 17.09 0.80
C LEU A 57 -21.28 16.71 0.20
N TYR A 58 -20.62 17.65 -0.49
CA TYR A 58 -19.26 17.45 -0.99
C TYR A 58 -18.29 17.12 0.15
N ASN A 59 -18.33 17.91 1.22
CA ASN A 59 -17.48 17.68 2.40
C ASN A 59 -17.89 16.39 3.14
N THR A 60 -19.19 16.06 3.22
CA THR A 60 -19.66 14.76 3.74
C THR A 60 -19.03 13.60 3.01
N TYR A 61 -19.05 13.66 1.68
CA TYR A 61 -18.62 12.58 0.82
C TYR A 61 -17.15 12.27 1.07
N HIS A 62 -16.31 13.30 1.15
CA HIS A 62 -14.90 13.15 1.47
C HIS A 62 -14.64 12.73 2.93
N ALA A 63 -15.52 13.08 3.87
CA ALA A 63 -15.48 12.56 5.25
C ALA A 63 -15.77 11.06 5.28
N LEU A 64 -16.80 10.61 4.55
CA LEU A 64 -17.18 9.20 4.42
C LEU A 64 -16.06 8.38 3.76
N LYS A 65 -15.43 8.94 2.72
CA LYS A 65 -14.31 8.34 2.00
C LYS A 65 -12.97 8.39 2.77
N LYS A 66 -12.91 9.12 3.91
CA LYS A 66 -11.72 9.31 4.73
C LYS A 66 -10.56 10.00 4.00
N ASP A 67 -10.85 10.87 3.02
CA ASP A 67 -9.84 11.53 2.18
C ASP A 67 -9.89 13.07 2.24
N GLN A 68 -10.60 13.67 3.19
CA GLN A 68 -10.78 15.14 3.29
C GLN A 68 -9.47 15.95 3.22
N ALA A 69 -8.45 15.55 3.98
CA ALA A 69 -7.17 16.27 4.03
C ALA A 69 -6.48 16.30 2.66
N ARG A 70 -6.45 15.16 1.97
CA ARG A 70 -5.91 15.00 0.61
C ARG A 70 -6.73 15.75 -0.42
N ASN A 71 -8.06 15.62 -0.36
CA ASN A 71 -8.96 16.34 -1.25
C ASN A 71 -8.73 17.85 -1.15
N LEU A 72 -8.65 18.40 0.06
CA LEU A 72 -8.39 19.82 0.26
C LEU A 72 -7.00 20.22 -0.27
N HIS A 73 -5.98 19.37 -0.11
CA HIS A 73 -4.68 19.63 -0.73
C HIS A 73 -4.79 19.71 -2.26
N GLN A 74 -5.41 18.73 -2.92
CA GLN A 74 -5.65 18.74 -4.37
C GLN A 74 -6.46 19.95 -4.84
N LEU A 75 -7.46 20.37 -4.05
CA LEU A 75 -8.23 21.57 -4.35
C LEU A 75 -7.37 22.84 -4.26
N HIS A 76 -6.48 22.94 -3.27
CA HIS A 76 -5.56 24.07 -3.17
C HIS A 76 -4.52 24.09 -4.28
N GLU A 77 -4.01 22.92 -4.71
CA GLU A 77 -3.15 22.84 -5.91
C GLU A 77 -3.87 23.31 -7.17
N LYS A 78 -5.18 23.02 -7.29
CA LYS A 78 -5.98 23.39 -8.46
C LYS A 78 -6.46 24.84 -8.47
N TYR A 79 -6.93 25.34 -7.34
CA TYR A 79 -7.66 26.61 -7.25
C TYR A 79 -6.87 27.71 -6.52
N GLY A 80 -5.71 27.38 -5.94
CA GLY A 80 -4.84 28.34 -5.24
C GLY A 80 -5.12 28.44 -3.73
N PRO A 81 -4.67 29.53 -3.07
CA PRO A 81 -4.62 29.62 -1.61
C PRO A 81 -5.98 29.75 -0.93
N ILE A 82 -7.06 30.09 -1.66
CA ILE A 82 -8.41 30.23 -1.13
C ILE A 82 -9.36 29.31 -1.90
N VAL A 83 -10.04 28.40 -1.19
CA VAL A 83 -10.94 27.41 -1.79
C VAL A 83 -12.28 27.39 -1.07
N ARG A 84 -13.38 27.53 -1.82
CA ARG A 84 -14.74 27.32 -1.34
C ARG A 84 -15.18 25.88 -1.58
N TYR A 85 -15.22 25.08 -0.52
CA TYR A 85 -15.57 23.64 -0.57
C TYR A 85 -16.92 23.31 0.07
N GLY A 86 -17.65 24.34 0.50
CA GLY A 86 -19.03 24.26 0.97
C GLY A 86 -19.74 25.60 0.72
N PRO A 87 -21.08 25.68 0.79
CA PRO A 87 -21.80 26.93 0.55
C PRO A 87 -21.31 28.08 1.44
N ASN A 88 -21.12 27.81 2.73
CA ASN A 88 -20.55 28.74 3.71
C ASN A 88 -19.16 28.29 4.21
N HIS A 89 -18.45 27.42 3.49
CA HIS A 89 -17.15 26.87 3.93
C HIS A 89 -16.03 27.34 3.03
N VAL A 90 -15.00 27.94 3.63
CA VAL A 90 -13.79 28.43 2.97
C VAL A 90 -12.56 27.86 3.64
N SER A 91 -11.65 27.34 2.83
CA SER A 91 -10.34 26.86 3.23
C SER A 91 -9.30 27.88 2.76
N ILE A 92 -8.39 28.28 3.66
CA ILE A 92 -7.30 29.22 3.37
C ILE A 92 -5.97 28.52 3.69
N ARG A 93 -5.11 28.39 2.69
CA ARG A 93 -3.74 27.88 2.84
C ARG A 93 -2.77 29.05 2.93
N SER A 94 -2.59 29.62 4.12
CA SER A 94 -1.58 30.66 4.37
C SER A 94 -1.24 30.81 5.86
N ALA A 95 0.00 31.21 6.16
CA ALA A 95 0.46 31.53 7.51
C ALA A 95 -0.27 32.75 8.11
N GLU A 96 -0.71 33.69 7.28
CA GLU A 96 -1.56 34.80 7.71
C GLU A 96 -2.94 34.31 8.18
N GLY A 97 -3.52 33.34 7.47
CA GLY A 97 -4.74 32.66 7.91
C GLY A 97 -4.56 32.01 9.28
N VAL A 98 -3.40 31.40 9.55
CA VAL A 98 -3.06 30.86 10.88
C VAL A 98 -3.14 31.96 11.95
N LYS A 99 -2.49 33.09 11.71
CA LYS A 99 -2.46 34.23 12.65
C LYS A 99 -3.85 34.82 12.88
N MET A 100 -4.59 35.11 11.81
CA MET A 100 -5.87 35.82 11.90
C MET A 100 -7.01 34.95 12.42
N LEU A 101 -7.02 33.65 12.10
CA LEU A 101 -8.13 32.76 12.46
C LEU A 101 -7.91 32.00 13.77
N TYR A 102 -6.66 31.77 14.18
CA TYR A 102 -6.35 30.93 15.35
C TYR A 102 -5.67 31.70 16.48
N THR A 103 -4.69 32.56 16.16
CA THR A 103 -3.97 33.35 17.15
C THR A 103 -4.81 34.53 17.65
N ASN A 104 -5.56 35.19 16.76
CA ASN A 104 -6.47 36.27 17.12
C ASN A 104 -7.90 35.77 17.37
N SER A 105 -8.25 35.51 18.63
CA SER A 105 -9.58 35.00 19.01
C SER A 105 -10.71 36.04 18.98
N ARG A 106 -10.43 37.29 18.57
CA ARG A 106 -11.45 38.34 18.47
C ARG A 106 -12.46 38.03 17.37
N TYR A 107 -11.97 37.69 16.18
CA TYR A 107 -12.77 37.65 14.96
C TYR A 107 -13.48 36.32 14.73
N THR A 108 -13.06 35.26 15.44
CA THR A 108 -13.60 33.92 15.22
C THR A 108 -13.84 33.16 16.52
N ARG A 109 -14.67 32.13 16.42
CA ARG A 109 -14.85 31.08 17.43
C ARG A 109 -14.70 29.69 16.79
N LYS A 110 -14.64 28.62 17.58
CA LYS A 110 -14.83 27.25 17.04
C LYS A 110 -16.20 27.18 16.35
N ALA A 111 -16.23 26.60 15.15
CA ALA A 111 -17.46 26.45 14.39
C ALA A 111 -18.40 25.39 15.01
N ASP A 112 -19.66 25.39 14.57
CA ASP A 112 -20.71 24.54 15.17
C ASP A 112 -20.51 23.04 14.91
N ASN A 113 -19.65 22.67 13.96
CA ASN A 113 -19.26 21.28 13.74
C ASN A 113 -18.62 20.62 14.98
N TYR A 114 -18.04 21.41 15.89
CA TYR A 114 -17.52 20.89 17.16
C TYR A 114 -18.62 20.40 18.12
N LEU A 115 -19.89 20.75 17.89
CA LEU A 115 -21.04 20.26 18.66
C LEU A 115 -21.41 18.80 18.33
N ALA A 116 -20.76 18.18 17.34
CA ALA A 116 -20.94 16.76 17.04
C ALA A 116 -20.15 15.82 17.97
N PHE A 117 -19.15 16.34 18.67
CA PHE A 117 -18.23 15.57 19.53
C PHE A 117 -18.60 15.42 21.02
N PRO A 118 -19.29 16.37 21.69
CA PRO A 118 -19.60 16.19 23.10
C PRO A 118 -20.62 15.06 23.29
N ARG A 119 -20.35 14.17 24.24
CA ARG A 119 -21.29 13.14 24.68
C ARG A 119 -22.51 13.76 25.37
N ASN A 120 -22.26 14.77 26.19
CA ASN A 120 -23.27 15.62 26.80
C ASN A 120 -23.14 17.07 26.27
N PRO A 121 -24.10 17.55 25.45
CA PRO A 121 -24.09 18.91 24.91
C PRO A 121 -24.08 20.01 25.98
N GLU A 122 -24.62 19.75 27.17
CA GLU A 122 -24.64 20.71 28.29
C GLU A 122 -23.28 20.81 29.01
N LYS A 123 -22.40 19.81 28.83
CA LYS A 123 -21.11 19.68 29.54
C LYS A 123 -19.95 19.49 28.57
N ALA A 124 -19.87 20.37 27.57
CA ALA A 124 -18.80 20.33 26.58
C ALA A 124 -17.41 20.31 27.23
N SER A 125 -16.54 19.42 26.74
CA SER A 125 -15.11 19.37 27.13
C SER A 125 -14.35 20.58 26.56
N LEU A 126 -13.09 20.75 26.92
CA LEU A 126 -12.24 21.80 26.33
C LEU A 126 -12.20 21.72 24.79
N PHE A 127 -12.23 20.50 24.24
CA PHE A 127 -12.22 20.27 22.80
C PHE A 127 -13.51 20.73 22.10
N SER A 128 -14.69 20.44 22.64
CA SER A 128 -15.97 20.79 22.03
C SER A 128 -16.51 22.16 22.46
N SER A 129 -15.93 22.79 23.48
CA SER A 129 -16.34 24.12 23.98
C SER A 129 -16.19 25.23 22.92
N ILE A 130 -17.31 25.61 22.29
CA ILE A 130 -17.36 26.71 21.31
C ILE A 130 -17.32 28.09 21.99
N ASN A 131 -18.00 28.25 23.14
CA ASN A 131 -18.03 29.49 23.92
C ASN A 131 -16.61 29.85 24.41
N LYS A 132 -16.20 31.10 24.16
CA LYS A 132 -14.82 31.57 24.42
C LYS A 132 -14.52 31.64 25.91
N GLN A 133 -15.47 32.09 26.71
CA GLN A 133 -15.34 32.27 28.16
C GLN A 133 -15.26 30.92 28.88
N VAL A 134 -16.18 29.99 28.56
CA VAL A 134 -16.17 28.62 29.08
C VAL A 134 -14.85 27.94 28.73
N HIS A 135 -14.44 28.00 27.46
CA HIS A 135 -13.16 27.43 27.04
C HIS A 135 -11.96 28.06 27.78
N ALA A 136 -11.95 29.38 27.95
CA ALA A 136 -10.85 30.07 28.64
C ALA A 136 -10.75 29.64 30.11
N ARG A 137 -11.89 29.54 30.82
CA ARG A 137 -11.98 29.01 32.20
C ARG A 137 -11.39 27.60 32.28
N LYS A 138 -11.96 26.68 31.49
CA LYS A 138 -11.51 25.28 31.43
C LYS A 138 -10.03 25.15 31.11
N ARG A 139 -9.51 25.92 30.13
CA ARG A 139 -8.10 25.91 29.75
C ARG A 139 -7.19 26.36 30.91
N ARG A 140 -7.57 27.39 31.67
CA ARG A 140 -6.77 27.89 32.80
C ARG A 140 -6.68 26.87 33.93
N ILE A 141 -7.79 26.19 34.24
CA ILE A 141 -7.79 25.11 35.23
C ILE A 141 -6.94 23.94 34.74
N LEU A 142 -7.19 23.45 33.51
CA LEU A 142 -6.47 22.30 32.95
C LEU A 142 -4.97 22.48 32.87
N ARG A 143 -4.47 23.71 32.65
CA ARG A 143 -3.03 24.01 32.59
C ARG A 143 -2.27 23.55 33.85
N GLN A 144 -2.92 23.49 35.00
CA GLN A 144 -2.30 23.04 36.26
C GLN A 144 -1.90 21.55 36.19
N GLY A 145 -2.70 20.73 35.51
CA GLY A 145 -2.40 19.32 35.21
C GLY A 145 -1.27 19.13 34.20
N PHE A 146 -0.78 20.20 33.56
CA PHE A 146 0.37 20.18 32.65
C PHE A 146 1.53 21.05 33.14
N SER A 147 1.59 21.32 34.45
CA SER A 147 2.73 21.97 35.09
C SER A 147 3.99 21.09 35.03
N ASP A 148 5.18 21.66 35.22
CA ASP A 148 6.43 20.90 35.23
C ASP A 148 6.44 19.77 36.26
N SER A 149 5.78 19.97 37.41
CA SER A 149 5.62 18.95 38.45
C SER A 149 4.71 17.79 37.98
N ALA A 150 3.62 18.11 37.29
CA ALA A 150 2.72 17.12 36.70
C ALA A 150 3.41 16.36 35.56
N LEU A 151 4.16 17.05 34.68
CA LEU A 151 4.92 16.44 33.60
C LEU A 151 6.05 15.54 34.10
N LYS A 152 6.75 15.94 35.16
CA LYS A 152 7.76 15.09 35.82
C LYS A 152 7.13 13.80 36.34
N THR A 153 5.97 13.89 36.97
CA THR A 153 5.21 12.72 37.44
C THR A 153 4.74 11.85 36.27
N ALA A 154 4.22 12.47 35.20
CA ALA A 154 3.81 11.77 33.99
C ALA A 154 4.98 11.04 33.32
N GLY A 155 6.19 11.63 33.33
CA GLY A 155 7.40 11.01 32.81
C GLY A 155 7.72 9.66 33.46
N VAL A 156 7.48 9.52 34.77
CA VAL A 156 7.65 8.25 35.50
C VAL A 156 6.66 7.19 34.99
N THR A 157 5.39 7.56 34.83
CA THR A 157 4.35 6.67 34.30
C THR A 157 4.63 6.28 32.85
N ILE A 158 5.03 7.23 32.00
CA ILE A 158 5.42 6.99 30.61
C ILE A 158 6.57 5.99 30.55
N LYS A 159 7.64 6.20 31.33
CA LYS A 159 8.82 5.32 31.37
C LYS A 159 8.45 3.88 31.76
N LYS A 160 7.56 3.70 32.75
CA LYS A 160 7.02 2.39 33.13
C LYS A 160 6.31 1.68 31.97
N HIS A 161 5.49 2.41 31.21
CA HIS A 161 4.80 1.84 30.04
C HIS A 161 5.75 1.59 28.87
N VAL A 162 6.77 2.44 28.67
CA VAL A 162 7.82 2.21 27.65
C VAL A 162 8.61 0.95 27.96
N ALA A 163 8.95 0.72 29.24
CA ALA A 163 9.59 -0.53 29.67
C ALA A 163 8.70 -1.75 29.41
N THR A 164 7.39 -1.63 29.65
CA THR A 164 6.42 -2.70 29.33
C THR A 164 6.34 -2.95 27.82
N LEU A 165 6.31 -1.90 27.00
CA LEU A 165 6.33 -2.03 25.54
C LEU A 165 7.60 -2.74 25.09
N CYS A 166 8.77 -2.35 25.60
CA CYS A 166 10.06 -3.00 25.29
C CYS A 166 10.02 -4.49 25.62
N GLN A 167 9.49 -4.87 26.79
CA GLN A 167 9.30 -6.28 27.16
C GLN A 167 8.34 -6.99 26.19
N CYS A 168 7.21 -6.39 25.84
CA CYS A 168 6.31 -6.98 24.84
C CYS A 168 6.99 -7.16 23.48
N LEU A 169 7.80 -6.19 23.03
CA LEU A 169 8.55 -6.28 21.78
C LEU A 169 9.65 -7.36 21.83
N GLU A 170 10.21 -7.67 22.99
CA GLU A 170 11.21 -8.73 23.17
C GLU A 170 10.61 -10.13 23.28
N PHE A 171 9.53 -10.27 24.06
CA PHE A 171 9.04 -11.59 24.50
C PHE A 171 7.79 -12.08 23.76
N LEU A 172 7.04 -11.20 23.09
CA LEU A 172 5.77 -11.58 22.44
C LEU A 172 5.93 -11.63 20.92
N ASP A 173 6.11 -12.82 20.33
CA ASP A 173 6.23 -12.96 18.87
C ASP A 173 4.96 -12.57 18.12
N ASN A 174 3.79 -12.77 18.74
CA ASN A 174 2.48 -12.44 18.19
C ASN A 174 1.44 -12.28 19.30
N ASP A 175 0.21 -11.97 18.91
CA ASP A 175 -0.92 -11.75 19.80
C ASP A 175 -1.42 -13.00 20.54
N THR A 176 -0.91 -14.21 20.24
CA THR A 176 -1.32 -15.46 20.93
C THR A 176 -0.53 -15.75 22.20
N GLN A 177 0.61 -15.09 22.41
CA GLN A 177 1.52 -15.35 23.54
C GLN A 177 1.22 -14.46 24.75
N GLU A 178 -0.04 -14.12 24.99
CA GLU A 178 -0.40 -13.11 26.00
C GLU A 178 0.07 -13.46 27.41
N GLY A 179 0.43 -12.46 28.19
CA GLY A 179 0.94 -12.67 29.56
C GLY A 179 2.33 -13.32 29.65
N TYR A 180 3.01 -13.68 28.54
CA TYR A 180 4.36 -14.26 28.59
C TYR A 180 5.37 -13.38 29.33
N VAL A 181 5.19 -12.06 29.25
CA VAL A 181 5.99 -11.04 29.96
C VAL A 181 5.99 -11.25 31.48
N LEU A 182 4.95 -11.88 32.06
CA LEU A 182 4.86 -12.17 33.50
C LEU A 182 5.52 -13.48 33.92
N SER A 183 5.91 -14.32 32.96
CA SER A 183 6.43 -15.66 33.24
C SER A 183 7.93 -15.72 33.55
N GLY A 184 8.65 -14.58 33.46
CA GLY A 184 10.06 -14.46 33.84
C GLY A 184 11.03 -15.37 33.07
N ARG A 185 10.62 -15.88 31.89
CA ARG A 185 11.45 -16.76 31.06
C ARG A 185 12.42 -15.97 30.18
N GLU A 186 13.57 -16.57 29.90
CA GLU A 186 14.57 -16.06 28.96
C GLU A 186 14.00 -15.96 27.52
N PRO A 187 14.39 -14.95 26.72
CA PRO A 187 13.98 -14.82 25.33
C PRO A 187 14.39 -16.08 24.54
N SER A 188 13.48 -16.67 23.76
CA SER A 188 13.74 -17.97 23.13
C SER A 188 14.67 -17.93 21.91
N ASN A 189 15.22 -16.78 21.53
CA ASN A 189 15.89 -16.64 20.22
C ASN A 189 17.41 -16.57 20.34
N SER A 190 18.07 -17.57 19.73
CA SER A 190 19.48 -17.56 19.36
C SER A 190 19.79 -16.65 18.16
N GLU A 191 18.78 -15.95 17.61
CA GLU A 191 18.89 -15.08 16.43
C GLU A 191 19.00 -13.59 16.81
N ARG A 192 19.79 -12.82 16.04
CA ARG A 192 20.06 -11.39 16.26
C ARG A 192 18.84 -10.46 16.05
N TRP A 193 17.80 -10.91 15.34
CA TRP A 193 16.62 -10.11 15.01
C TRP A 193 15.34 -10.78 15.52
N SER A 194 14.39 -10.00 16.02
CA SER A 194 13.06 -10.50 16.38
C SER A 194 12.21 -10.77 15.13
N ARG A 195 11.10 -11.49 15.32
CA ARG A 195 10.08 -11.63 14.27
C ARG A 195 9.48 -10.26 13.90
N PRO A 196 9.05 -10.07 12.64
CA PRO A 196 8.37 -8.84 12.23
C PRO A 196 7.12 -8.56 13.08
N LYS A 197 6.93 -7.28 13.45
CA LYS A 197 5.78 -6.83 14.26
C LYS A 197 5.12 -5.64 13.58
N ASN A 198 3.78 -5.60 13.62
CA ASN A 198 3.06 -4.38 13.24
C ASN A 198 3.21 -3.35 14.36
N PHE A 199 4.14 -2.41 14.17
CA PHE A 199 4.47 -1.41 15.18
C PHE A 199 3.30 -0.47 15.49
N SER A 200 2.47 -0.14 14.50
CA SER A 200 1.32 0.76 14.70
C SER A 200 0.28 0.18 15.67
N GLU A 201 0.03 -1.12 15.61
CA GLU A 201 -0.86 -1.80 16.56
C GLU A 201 -0.32 -1.77 17.99
N TRP A 202 0.99 -2.02 18.16
CA TRP A 202 1.66 -1.94 19.46
C TRP A 202 1.61 -0.54 20.06
N ILE A 203 1.83 0.47 19.22
CA ILE A 203 1.79 1.87 19.65
C ILE A 203 0.38 2.34 19.99
N ASN A 204 -0.66 1.87 19.29
CA ASN A 204 -2.04 2.13 19.68
C ASN A 204 -2.35 1.58 21.09
N ARG A 205 -1.88 0.36 21.39
CA ARG A 205 -2.03 -0.25 22.73
C ARG A 205 -1.26 0.54 23.79
N PHE A 206 0.00 0.87 23.52
CA PHE A 206 0.88 1.63 24.41
C PHE A 206 0.31 3.01 24.76
N THR A 207 -0.09 3.78 23.76
CA THR A 207 -0.58 5.15 23.98
C THR A 207 -1.93 5.18 24.70
N PHE A 208 -2.78 4.17 24.48
CA PHE A 208 -4.03 4.01 25.23
C PHE A 208 -3.77 3.73 26.71
N ASP A 209 -2.94 2.74 27.03
CA ASP A 209 -2.57 2.41 28.41
C ASP A 209 -1.88 3.57 29.14
N VAL A 210 -1.00 4.31 28.46
CA VAL A 210 -0.37 5.52 29.03
C VAL A 210 -1.44 6.58 29.34
N SER A 211 -2.32 6.87 28.38
CA SER A 211 -3.29 7.95 28.54
C SER A 211 -4.33 7.61 29.62
N SER A 212 -4.73 6.34 29.73
CA SER A 212 -5.65 5.88 30.77
C SER A 212 -4.99 5.89 32.16
N ASP A 213 -3.72 5.49 32.27
CA ASP A 213 -2.99 5.52 33.55
C ASP A 213 -2.75 6.97 34.01
N LEU A 214 -2.38 7.86 33.09
CA LEU A 214 -2.24 9.29 33.40
C LEU A 214 -3.56 9.96 33.79
N SER A 215 -4.69 9.49 33.25
CA SER A 215 -6.01 10.08 33.52
C SER A 215 -6.65 9.52 34.79
N PHE A 216 -6.65 8.19 34.96
CA PHE A 216 -7.41 7.50 36.01
C PHE A 216 -6.55 6.60 36.92
N SER A 217 -5.22 6.64 36.84
CA SER A 217 -4.33 5.70 37.54
C SER A 217 -4.66 4.22 37.27
N LYS A 218 -5.19 3.94 36.07
CA LYS A 218 -5.64 2.62 35.62
C LYS A 218 -5.08 2.33 34.22
N SER A 219 -4.20 1.33 34.16
CA SER A 219 -3.82 0.66 32.92
C SER A 219 -4.90 -0.35 32.56
N PHE A 220 -5.22 -0.48 31.27
CA PHE A 220 -6.08 -1.58 30.79
C PHE A 220 -5.26 -2.78 30.31
N ASP A 221 -3.93 -2.68 30.42
CA ASP A 221 -2.92 -3.67 30.08
C ASP A 221 -3.10 -4.23 28.66
N MET A 222 -3.52 -3.37 27.72
CA MET A 222 -3.78 -3.72 26.33
C MET A 222 -2.51 -4.20 25.60
N MET A 223 -1.33 -3.77 26.06
CA MET A 223 -0.06 -4.33 25.58
C MET A 223 0.13 -5.79 25.99
N ARG A 224 -0.30 -6.18 27.19
CA ARG A 224 -0.05 -7.53 27.75
C ARG A 224 -1.16 -8.53 27.42
N TYR A 225 -2.39 -8.04 27.26
CA TYR A 225 -3.59 -8.87 27.12
C TYR A 225 -4.55 -8.33 26.03
N ALA A 226 -5.22 -9.23 25.31
CA ALA A 226 -6.11 -8.90 24.19
C ALA A 226 -7.48 -8.42 24.62
N GLY A 227 -7.92 -8.75 25.84
CA GLY A 227 -9.32 -8.63 26.27
C GLY A 227 -9.95 -7.26 25.95
N ASN A 228 -9.19 -6.17 26.08
CA ASN A 228 -9.68 -4.81 25.86
C ASN A 228 -9.23 -4.18 24.52
N ARG A 229 -8.47 -4.87 23.65
CA ARG A 229 -7.91 -4.26 22.43
C ARG A 229 -8.97 -3.78 21.42
N HIS A 230 -10.16 -4.38 21.43
CA HIS A 230 -11.29 -3.99 20.57
C HIS A 230 -11.78 -2.54 20.83
N ILE A 231 -11.55 -2.00 22.03
CA ILE A 231 -11.92 -0.64 22.41
C ILE A 231 -11.23 0.42 21.52
N ILE A 232 -9.99 0.16 21.08
CA ILE A 232 -9.25 1.06 20.18
C ILE A 232 -9.97 1.18 18.83
N LYS A 233 -10.44 0.06 18.27
CA LYS A 233 -11.19 0.07 17.01
C LYS A 233 -12.48 0.87 17.14
N ILE A 234 -13.21 0.67 18.24
CA ILE A 234 -14.45 1.41 18.55
C ILE A 234 -14.18 2.91 18.68
N LEU A 235 -13.08 3.30 19.32
CA LEU A 235 -12.66 4.70 19.41
C LEU A 235 -12.48 5.33 18.03
N HIS A 236 -11.71 4.69 17.14
CA HIS A 236 -11.46 5.22 15.79
C HIS A 236 -12.77 5.31 14.96
N GLU A 237 -13.64 4.30 15.05
CA GLU A 237 -14.95 4.32 14.39
C GLU A 237 -15.83 5.46 14.92
N THR A 238 -15.75 5.74 16.23
CA THR A 238 -16.50 6.82 16.87
C THR A 238 -16.01 8.19 16.40
N LEU A 239 -14.70 8.44 16.44
CA LEU A 239 -14.11 9.70 15.97
C LEU A 239 -14.40 9.95 14.48
N TRP A 240 -14.37 8.90 13.65
CA TRP A 240 -14.72 9.01 12.24
C TRP A 240 -16.18 9.42 12.04
N ALA A 241 -17.12 8.75 12.70
CA ALA A 241 -18.54 9.04 12.55
C ALA A 241 -18.93 10.42 13.11
N ASP A 242 -18.30 10.87 14.20
CA ASP A 242 -18.46 12.23 14.72
C ASP A 242 -17.89 13.26 13.74
N ASN A 243 -16.76 12.96 13.09
CA ASN A 243 -16.23 13.81 12.02
C ASN A 243 -17.17 13.87 10.81
N VAL A 244 -17.78 12.76 10.38
CA VAL A 244 -18.76 12.74 9.28
C VAL A 244 -20.00 13.56 9.64
N THR A 245 -20.51 13.38 10.86
CA THR A 245 -21.68 14.11 11.39
C THR A 245 -21.37 15.61 11.50
N GLY A 246 -20.21 15.99 12.02
CA GLY A 246 -19.76 17.38 12.11
C GLY A 246 -19.45 17.99 10.75
N SER A 247 -18.97 17.19 9.79
CA SER A 247 -18.63 17.63 8.43
C SER A 247 -19.85 17.98 7.59
N SER A 248 -21.08 17.61 8.02
CA SER A 248 -22.24 17.83 7.17
C SER A 248 -23.65 17.71 7.73
N LEU A 249 -24.46 18.63 7.20
CA LEU A 249 -25.90 18.76 7.29
C LEU A 249 -26.43 18.96 8.70
N THR A 250 -26.73 20.24 8.97
CA THR A 250 -27.84 20.67 9.82
C THR A 250 -29.04 19.73 9.67
N LEU A 251 -29.33 19.19 8.47
CA LEU A 251 -30.38 18.19 8.25
C LEU A 251 -30.26 16.90 9.09
N LEU A 252 -29.08 16.27 9.25
CA LEU A 252 -28.95 15.03 10.03
C LEU A 252 -29.08 15.29 11.54
N HIS A 253 -28.55 16.42 12.00
CA HIS A 253 -28.65 16.86 13.38
C HIS A 253 -30.07 17.36 13.74
N THR A 254 -30.66 18.22 12.88
CA THR A 254 -32.01 18.78 13.03
C THR A 254 -33.11 17.73 12.83
N LEU A 255 -32.95 16.79 11.90
CA LEU A 255 -33.89 15.67 11.71
C LEU A 255 -33.57 14.44 12.57
N ARG A 256 -32.51 14.49 13.39
CA ARG A 256 -32.06 13.38 14.28
C ARG A 256 -31.88 12.04 13.56
N LEU A 257 -31.33 12.05 12.34
CA LEU A 257 -31.20 10.86 11.48
C LEU A 257 -29.90 10.06 11.70
N LYS A 258 -29.07 10.40 12.70
CA LYS A 258 -27.79 9.71 13.01
C LYS A 258 -27.98 8.20 13.20
N TRP A 259 -29.07 7.79 13.85
CA TRP A 259 -29.37 6.37 14.10
C TRP A 259 -29.78 5.59 12.84
N LEU A 260 -30.31 6.27 11.80
CA LEU A 260 -30.73 5.63 10.55
C LEU A 260 -29.53 5.29 9.65
N LEU A 261 -28.51 6.15 9.64
CA LEU A 261 -27.33 6.01 8.78
C LEU A 261 -26.13 5.33 9.49
N PHE A 262 -26.12 5.33 10.83
CA PHE A 262 -24.99 4.88 11.64
C PHE A 262 -25.44 4.02 12.85
N SER A 263 -26.41 3.13 12.66
CA SER A 263 -26.98 2.30 13.74
C SER A 263 -25.92 1.47 14.49
N ASP A 264 -24.97 0.87 13.76
CA ASP A 264 -23.89 0.07 14.35
C ASP A 264 -22.93 0.94 15.17
N HIS A 265 -22.65 2.15 14.70
CA HIS A 265 -21.82 3.11 15.41
C HIS A 265 -22.49 3.63 16.69
N VAL A 266 -23.80 3.90 16.68
CA VAL A 266 -24.54 4.28 17.91
C VAL A 266 -24.41 3.19 18.98
N ARG A 267 -24.45 1.91 18.59
CA ARG A 267 -24.27 0.77 19.51
C ARG A 267 -22.82 0.68 20.04
N SER A 268 -21.84 0.94 19.19
CA SER A 268 -20.42 0.94 19.55
C SER A 268 -20.05 2.08 20.49
N THR A 269 -20.59 3.29 20.31
CA THR A 269 -20.35 4.44 21.20
C THR A 269 -20.79 4.16 22.63
N VAL A 270 -21.96 3.52 22.83
CA VAL A 270 -22.43 3.11 24.17
C VAL A 270 -21.44 2.17 24.86
N THR A 271 -20.79 1.29 24.10
CA THR A 271 -19.79 0.35 24.64
C THR A 271 -18.54 1.08 25.13
N PHE A 272 -18.03 2.03 24.33
CA PHE A 272 -16.88 2.86 24.70
C PHE A 272 -17.18 3.75 25.91
N ASP A 273 -18.34 4.42 25.89
CA ASP A 273 -18.76 5.29 26.98
C ASP A 273 -18.88 4.52 28.29
N SER A 274 -19.56 3.36 28.28
CA SER A 274 -19.71 2.52 29.47
C SER A 274 -18.35 2.02 30.00
N PHE A 275 -17.41 1.69 29.11
CA PHE A 275 -16.07 1.23 29.48
C PHE A 275 -15.26 2.31 30.19
N ILE A 276 -15.31 3.53 29.67
CA ILE A 276 -14.58 4.67 30.22
C ILE A 276 -15.26 5.23 31.47
N GLU A 277 -16.59 5.31 31.51
CA GLU A 277 -17.35 5.75 32.68
C GLU A 277 -17.11 4.84 33.88
N LYS A 278 -17.10 3.52 33.66
CA LYS A 278 -16.74 2.57 34.72
C LYS A 278 -15.34 2.84 35.29
N ALA A 279 -14.36 3.17 34.44
CA ALA A 279 -13.02 3.52 34.91
C ALA A 279 -12.98 4.85 35.67
N ALA A 280 -13.77 5.83 35.23
CA ALA A 280 -13.92 7.11 35.91
C ALA A 280 -14.56 6.94 37.30
N ASP A 281 -15.68 6.20 37.40
CA ASP A 281 -16.39 5.93 38.66
C ASP A 281 -15.50 5.20 39.67
N GLU A 282 -14.76 4.19 39.21
CA GLU A 282 -13.78 3.49 40.04
C GLU A 282 -12.71 4.46 40.58
N ARG A 283 -12.23 5.40 39.75
CA ARG A 283 -11.24 6.39 40.20
C ARG A 283 -11.84 7.41 41.15
N VAL A 284 -13.06 7.90 40.88
CA VAL A 284 -13.80 8.83 41.75
C VAL A 284 -14.00 8.23 43.14
N SER A 285 -14.34 6.93 43.22
CA SER A 285 -14.50 6.23 44.50
C SER A 285 -13.21 6.14 45.33
N LYS A 286 -12.04 6.39 44.72
CA LYS A 286 -10.71 6.31 45.32
C LYS A 286 -9.95 7.64 45.28
N LEU A 287 -10.65 8.78 45.21
CA LEU A 287 -10.00 10.09 45.10
C LEU A 287 -9.03 10.42 46.24
N SER A 288 -9.19 9.81 47.41
CA SER A 288 -8.28 9.93 48.55
C SER A 288 -6.90 9.27 48.35
N ASP A 289 -6.74 8.43 47.32
CA ASP A 289 -5.46 7.77 47.03
C ASP A 289 -4.39 8.80 46.68
N SER A 290 -3.16 8.60 47.16
CA SER A 290 -2.00 9.49 46.93
C SER A 290 -1.41 9.42 45.51
N LYS A 291 -2.13 8.79 44.56
CA LYS A 291 -1.69 8.66 43.17
C LYS A 291 -1.88 9.99 42.44
N LYS A 292 -0.80 10.46 41.81
CA LYS A 292 -0.69 11.78 41.18
C LYS A 292 -1.03 11.76 39.68
N ASP A 293 -2.26 11.40 39.35
CA ASP A 293 -2.82 11.45 37.99
C ASP A 293 -3.50 12.80 37.69
N PHE A 294 -4.07 12.96 36.48
CA PHE A 294 -4.80 14.18 36.12
C PHE A 294 -5.97 14.45 37.07
N MET A 295 -6.69 13.42 37.54
CA MET A 295 -7.76 13.60 38.52
C MET A 295 -7.21 14.21 39.81
N PHE A 296 -6.06 13.76 40.31
CA PHE A 296 -5.39 14.36 41.47
C PHE A 296 -5.02 15.83 41.24
N TRP A 297 -4.38 16.16 40.11
CA TRP A 297 -3.91 17.52 39.84
C TRP A 297 -5.03 18.53 39.57
N LEU A 298 -6.20 18.05 39.15
CA LEU A 298 -7.32 18.91 38.76
C LEU A 298 -8.46 18.93 39.79
N THR A 299 -8.51 17.97 40.70
CA THR A 299 -9.48 17.99 41.81
C THR A 299 -9.20 19.18 42.72
N GLY A 300 -10.16 20.10 42.81
CA GLY A 300 -10.02 21.33 43.58
C GLY A 300 -9.10 22.39 42.96
N ALA A 301 -8.61 22.18 41.73
CA ALA A 301 -7.85 23.18 41.01
C ALA A 301 -8.74 24.40 40.66
N VAL A 302 -8.24 25.59 40.99
CA VAL A 302 -9.01 26.84 40.90
C VAL A 302 -8.59 27.63 39.67
N ASP A 303 -9.57 28.20 38.96
CA ASP A 303 -9.31 29.21 37.93
C ASP A 303 -8.74 30.48 38.60
N PRO A 304 -7.50 30.89 38.31
CA PRO A 304 -6.90 32.06 38.93
C PRO A 304 -7.61 33.38 38.60
N VAL A 305 -8.52 33.41 37.62
CA VAL A 305 -9.26 34.61 37.23
C VAL A 305 -10.64 34.68 37.85
N THR A 306 -11.41 33.59 37.80
CA THR A 306 -12.82 33.59 38.25
C THR A 306 -13.00 33.03 39.65
N GLY A 307 -12.03 32.28 40.18
CA GLY A 307 -12.18 31.53 41.43
C GLY A 307 -12.99 30.23 41.27
N ASP A 308 -13.45 29.90 40.07
CA ASP A 308 -14.22 28.68 39.80
C ASP A 308 -13.35 27.43 39.84
N THR A 309 -13.97 26.28 40.12
CA THR A 309 -13.36 24.95 39.99
C THR A 309 -14.12 24.12 38.97
N PHE A 310 -13.58 22.96 38.60
CA PHE A 310 -14.36 21.95 37.90
C PHE A 310 -15.38 21.31 38.84
N THR A 311 -16.60 21.10 38.36
CA THR A 311 -17.48 20.09 38.98
C THR A 311 -16.90 18.70 38.75
N MET A 312 -17.29 17.72 39.56
CA MET A 312 -16.80 16.35 39.38
C MET A 312 -17.13 15.80 37.98
N GLU A 313 -18.33 16.10 37.47
CA GLU A 313 -18.75 15.69 36.13
C GLU A 313 -17.93 16.38 35.03
N GLU A 314 -17.66 17.69 35.16
CA GLU A 314 -16.79 18.38 34.21
C GLU A 314 -15.37 17.80 34.23
N LEU A 315 -14.85 17.49 35.42
CA LEU A 315 -13.54 16.89 35.59
C LEU A 315 -13.47 15.51 34.90
N VAL A 316 -14.50 14.67 35.07
CA VAL A 316 -14.60 13.39 34.38
C VAL A 316 -14.62 13.58 32.86
N GLU A 317 -15.43 14.48 32.32
CA GLU A 317 -15.47 14.76 30.87
C GLU A 317 -14.11 15.22 30.32
N GLU A 318 -13.36 16.05 31.06
CA GLU A 318 -12.01 16.44 30.65
C GLU A 318 -11.02 15.27 30.72
N ALA A 319 -11.11 14.40 31.73
CA ALA A 319 -10.25 13.21 31.82
C ALA A 319 -10.51 12.22 30.66
N ILE A 320 -11.77 12.05 30.26
CA ILE A 320 -12.16 11.25 29.08
C ILE A 320 -11.59 11.85 27.80
N LEU A 321 -11.64 13.18 27.67
CA LEU A 321 -11.00 13.88 26.55
C LEU A 321 -9.48 13.61 26.52
N LEU A 322 -8.82 13.56 27.67
CA LEU A 322 -7.37 13.30 27.73
C LEU A 322 -7.02 11.89 27.26
N ILE A 323 -7.85 10.88 27.55
CA ILE A 323 -7.65 9.52 27.02
C ILE A 323 -7.80 9.50 25.51
N THR A 324 -8.93 10.00 25.00
CA THR A 324 -9.26 9.97 23.57
C THR A 324 -8.28 10.79 22.73
N ALA A 325 -8.02 12.05 23.13
CA ALA A 325 -7.11 12.92 22.39
C ALA A 325 -5.63 12.53 22.58
N GLY A 326 -5.23 12.09 23.78
CA GLY A 326 -3.84 11.78 24.10
C GLY A 326 -3.35 10.47 23.49
N SER A 327 -4.23 9.47 23.34
CA SER A 327 -3.86 8.16 22.79
C SER A 327 -3.71 8.20 21.27
N ASP A 328 -4.79 8.48 20.54
CA ASP A 328 -4.88 8.42 19.07
C ASP A 328 -3.91 9.38 18.35
N THR A 329 -3.78 10.62 18.85
CA THR A 329 -2.88 11.59 18.20
C THR A 329 -1.41 11.24 18.40
N SER A 330 -1.04 10.79 19.59
CA SER A 330 0.33 10.35 19.88
C SER A 330 0.66 9.07 19.14
N SER A 331 -0.29 8.15 18.97
CA SER A 331 -0.04 6.89 18.25
C SER A 331 0.24 7.14 16.78
N THR A 332 -0.51 8.04 16.14
CA THR A 332 -0.29 8.49 14.77
C THR A 332 1.07 9.18 14.61
N ALA A 333 1.43 10.08 15.54
CA ALA A 333 2.72 10.79 15.52
C ALA A 333 3.92 9.83 15.66
N ILE A 334 3.85 8.87 16.57
CA ILE A 334 4.90 7.87 16.77
C ILE A 334 4.99 6.94 15.55
N SER A 335 3.85 6.42 15.08
CA SER A 335 3.82 5.46 13.97
C SER A 335 4.33 6.07 12.66
N SER A 336 3.97 7.31 12.36
CA SER A 336 4.48 8.03 11.19
C SER A 336 5.97 8.35 11.31
N THR A 337 6.42 8.86 12.47
CA THR A 337 7.83 9.22 12.67
C THR A 337 8.74 8.00 12.49
N ILE A 338 8.39 6.85 13.09
CA ILE A 338 9.21 5.63 12.92
C ILE A 338 9.15 5.11 11.50
N TYR A 339 7.99 5.23 10.83
CA TYR A 339 7.84 4.79 9.45
C TYR A 339 8.84 5.53 8.56
N TYR A 340 8.90 6.85 8.61
CA TYR A 340 9.85 7.62 7.81
C TYR A 340 11.32 7.37 8.20
N LEU A 341 11.60 7.20 9.50
CA LEU A 341 12.95 6.85 9.97
C LEU A 341 13.41 5.50 9.42
N LEU A 342 12.56 4.48 9.43
CA LEU A 342 12.90 3.15 8.92
C LEU A 342 13.11 3.11 7.39
N HIS A 343 12.51 4.07 6.67
CA HIS A 343 12.73 4.28 5.23
C HIS A 343 13.91 5.22 4.92
N SER A 344 14.54 5.81 5.95
CA SER A 344 15.69 6.70 5.83
C SER A 344 16.86 6.20 6.70
N PRO A 345 17.60 5.15 6.27
CA PRO A 345 18.62 4.51 7.09
C PRO A 345 19.72 5.47 7.59
N ASP A 346 20.08 6.46 6.79
CA ASP A 346 21.00 7.55 7.13
C ASP A 346 20.50 8.37 8.33
N LYS A 347 19.22 8.74 8.31
CA LYS A 347 18.57 9.55 9.35
C LYS A 347 18.36 8.74 10.62
N LEU A 348 17.97 7.47 10.48
CA LEU A 348 17.87 6.55 11.61
C LEU A 348 19.23 6.38 12.29
N ALA A 349 20.29 6.13 11.53
CA ALA A 349 21.63 6.00 12.07
C ALA A 349 22.11 7.27 12.79
N ARG A 350 21.85 8.46 12.22
CA ARG A 350 22.16 9.74 12.85
C ARG A 350 21.41 9.93 14.17
N LEU A 351 20.13 9.59 14.21
CA LEU A 351 19.32 9.67 15.42
C LEU A 351 19.81 8.69 16.50
N GLN A 352 20.12 7.44 16.12
CA GLN A 352 20.68 6.45 17.04
C GLN A 352 22.03 6.91 17.59
N ALA A 353 22.89 7.50 16.77
CA ALA A 353 24.16 8.04 17.20
C ALA A 353 24.01 9.18 18.21
N GLU A 354 23.11 10.15 17.97
CA GLU A 354 22.81 11.22 18.92
C GLU A 354 22.37 10.63 20.28
N VAL A 355 21.35 9.77 20.27
CA VAL A 355 20.78 9.20 21.49
C VAL A 355 21.79 8.34 22.26
N ARG A 356 22.51 7.45 21.58
CA ARG A 356 23.52 6.56 22.22
C ARG A 356 24.74 7.31 22.73
N SER A 357 25.00 8.53 22.22
CA SER A 357 26.06 9.40 22.75
C SER A 357 25.61 10.25 23.94
N MET A 358 24.31 10.57 24.02
CA MET A 358 23.74 11.41 25.08
C MET A 358 23.54 10.63 26.39
N PHE A 359 23.14 9.37 26.32
CA PHE A 359 22.80 8.57 27.50
C PHE A 359 23.76 7.39 27.69
N SER A 360 24.01 6.99 28.93
CA SER A 360 24.81 5.79 29.24
C SER A 360 23.97 4.57 29.61
N SER A 361 22.70 4.78 29.98
CA SER A 361 21.74 3.72 30.26
C SER A 361 20.29 4.16 29.98
N VAL A 362 19.40 3.19 29.78
CA VAL A 362 17.95 3.45 29.61
C VAL A 362 17.36 4.15 30.85
N ASP A 363 17.93 3.91 32.03
CA ASP A 363 17.46 4.53 33.28
C ASP A 363 17.73 6.04 33.35
N GLN A 364 18.63 6.59 32.53
CA GLN A 364 18.85 8.04 32.44
C GLN A 364 17.87 8.74 31.49
N ILE A 365 17.13 7.99 30.68
CA ILE A 365 16.18 8.55 29.72
C ILE A 365 14.90 8.94 30.47
N GLU A 366 14.83 10.20 30.90
CA GLU A 366 13.71 10.76 31.64
C GLU A 366 13.45 12.24 31.32
N PHE A 367 12.43 12.82 31.97
CA PHE A 367 12.15 14.24 31.83
C PHE A 367 13.29 15.07 32.43
N GLY A 368 14.11 15.69 31.58
CA GLY A 368 15.27 16.46 32.00
C GLY A 368 15.95 17.20 30.85
N THR A 369 17.04 17.89 31.17
CA THR A 369 17.81 18.73 30.23
C THR A 369 18.49 17.92 29.13
N GLU A 370 18.96 16.70 29.42
CA GLU A 370 19.62 15.82 28.44
C GLU A 370 18.66 15.42 27.31
N LEU A 371 17.44 14.99 27.66
CA LEU A 371 16.43 14.65 26.66
C LEU A 371 16.00 15.87 25.83
N GLN A 372 15.95 17.06 26.45
CA GLN A 372 15.66 18.31 25.74
C GLN A 372 16.80 18.75 24.81
N ALA A 373 18.04 18.32 25.08
CA ALA A 373 19.22 18.63 24.27
C ALA A 373 19.33 17.77 23.00
N CYS A 374 18.57 16.67 22.89
CA CYS A 374 18.50 15.82 21.70
C CYS A 374 17.81 16.56 20.55
N THR A 375 18.58 17.35 19.82
CA THR A 375 18.09 18.30 18.82
C THR A 375 17.60 17.58 17.57
N TYR A 376 18.32 16.55 17.14
CA TYR A 376 17.94 15.76 15.97
C TYR A 376 16.73 14.87 16.26
N LEU A 377 16.61 14.29 17.46
CA LEU A 377 15.38 13.64 17.91
C LEU A 377 14.17 14.56 17.80
N ARG A 378 14.30 15.79 18.30
CA ARG A 378 13.23 16.79 18.23
C ARG A 378 12.86 17.13 16.79
N ALA A 379 13.86 17.24 15.92
CA ALA A 379 13.69 17.50 14.50
C ALA A 379 12.94 16.36 13.78
N CYS A 380 13.31 15.09 14.05
CA CYS A 380 12.63 13.92 13.51
C CYS A 380 11.14 13.87 13.90
N ILE A 381 10.83 14.16 15.17
CA ILE A 381 9.45 14.20 15.66
C ILE A 381 8.65 15.32 14.98
N ASN A 382 9.24 16.52 14.85
CA ASN A 382 8.58 17.63 14.16
C ASN A 382 8.32 17.31 12.68
N GLU A 383 9.27 16.65 12.01
CA GLU A 383 9.12 16.29 10.60
C GLU A 383 8.09 15.19 10.39
N GLY A 384 8.04 14.17 11.26
CA GLY A 384 6.97 13.17 11.24
C GLY A 384 5.59 13.79 11.43
N LEU A 385 5.45 14.71 12.41
CA LEU A 385 4.22 15.47 12.63
C LEU A 385 3.86 16.43 11.48
N ARG A 386 4.86 16.88 10.71
CA ARG A 386 4.63 17.74 9.54
C ARG A 386 4.04 16.92 8.40
N LEU A 387 4.68 15.81 8.05
CA LEU A 387 4.26 14.92 6.96
C LEU A 387 2.93 14.21 7.28
N SER A 388 2.76 13.74 8.51
CA SER A 388 1.57 12.98 8.92
C SER A 388 0.92 13.61 10.15
N PRO A 389 0.31 14.81 10.01
CA PRO A 389 -0.34 15.48 11.12
C PRO A 389 -1.56 14.68 11.57
N PRO A 390 -1.66 14.29 12.86
CA PRO A 390 -2.80 13.50 13.34
C PRO A 390 -4.17 14.16 13.08
N ALA A 391 -4.21 15.50 13.12
CA ALA A 391 -5.36 16.30 12.71
C ALA A 391 -5.07 17.04 11.39
N GLY A 392 -5.08 16.32 10.26
CA GLY A 392 -4.67 16.85 8.95
C GLY A 392 -5.71 17.69 8.19
N SER A 393 -6.99 17.67 8.57
CA SER A 393 -8.06 18.42 7.89
C SER A 393 -8.14 19.89 8.35
N VAL A 394 -9.22 20.60 7.99
CA VAL A 394 -9.47 21.99 8.41
C VAL A 394 -9.89 22.05 9.88
N LEU A 395 -9.20 22.89 10.65
CA LEU A 395 -9.60 23.22 12.02
C LEU A 395 -10.63 24.36 12.00
N HIS A 396 -11.89 24.03 11.76
CA HIS A 396 -12.94 25.00 11.45
C HIS A 396 -13.12 26.11 12.52
N ARG A 397 -13.28 27.33 12.02
CA ARG A 397 -13.65 28.53 12.77
C ARG A 397 -14.90 29.12 12.15
N GLN A 398 -15.75 29.74 12.96
CA GLN A 398 -16.85 30.55 12.43
C GLN A 398 -16.51 32.02 12.66
N VAL A 399 -16.71 32.83 11.63
CA VAL A 399 -16.51 34.28 11.68
C VAL A 399 -17.61 34.92 12.53
N GLU A 400 -17.20 35.75 13.49
CA GLU A 400 -18.05 36.45 14.45
C GLU A 400 -18.57 37.77 13.88
N PRO A 401 -19.53 38.45 14.56
CA PRO A 401 -20.01 39.76 14.15
C PRO A 401 -18.88 40.76 13.91
N GLY A 402 -18.96 41.49 12.78
CA GLY A 402 -17.92 42.42 12.31
C GLY A 402 -16.96 41.84 11.27
N GLY A 403 -16.99 40.53 11.02
CA GLY A 403 -16.20 39.89 9.96
C GLY A 403 -14.71 39.74 10.29
N VAL A 404 -13.95 39.21 9.34
CA VAL A 404 -12.49 39.06 9.44
C VAL A 404 -11.81 39.37 8.12
N HIS A 405 -10.68 40.07 8.15
CA HIS A 405 -9.77 40.18 7.03
C HIS A 405 -8.67 39.13 7.13
N VAL A 406 -8.39 38.46 6.01
CA VAL A 406 -7.19 37.62 5.84
C VAL A 406 -6.55 38.07 4.53
N GLY A 407 -5.39 38.71 4.62
CA GLY A 407 -4.83 39.50 3.53
C GLY A 407 -5.81 40.59 3.10
N ASP A 408 -5.97 40.75 1.79
CA ASP A 408 -6.87 41.75 1.20
C ASP A 408 -8.34 41.31 1.14
N THR A 409 -8.65 40.09 1.60
CA THR A 409 -10.00 39.52 1.49
C THR A 409 -10.79 39.67 2.79
N PHE A 410 -12.00 40.23 2.70
CA PHE A 410 -12.95 40.30 3.80
C PHE A 410 -13.90 39.09 3.79
N TYR A 411 -14.08 38.46 4.95
CA TYR A 411 -15.04 37.39 5.16
C TYR A 411 -16.13 37.85 6.14
N PRO A 412 -17.42 37.78 5.74
CA PRO A 412 -18.52 38.21 6.59
C PRO A 412 -18.80 37.23 7.73
N GLU A 413 -19.60 37.68 8.68
CA GLU A 413 -20.13 36.86 9.79
C GLU A 413 -20.79 35.56 9.31
N GLY A 414 -20.65 34.49 10.09
CA GLY A 414 -21.30 33.20 9.86
C GLY A 414 -20.60 32.31 8.84
N VAL A 415 -19.54 32.77 8.18
CA VAL A 415 -18.69 31.95 7.33
C VAL A 415 -17.89 30.96 8.18
N ASN A 416 -17.91 29.69 7.80
CA ASN A 416 -17.01 28.68 8.35
C ASN A 416 -15.70 28.72 7.56
N ILE A 417 -14.61 29.04 8.25
CA ILE A 417 -13.31 29.32 7.66
C ILE A 417 -12.21 28.58 8.42
N GLY A 418 -11.11 28.21 7.77
CA GLY A 418 -9.97 27.62 8.46
C GLY A 418 -8.81 27.27 7.55
N VAL A 419 -7.74 26.79 8.17
CA VAL A 419 -6.52 26.35 7.51
C VAL A 419 -6.47 24.82 7.48
N PRO A 420 -6.28 24.19 6.31
CA PRO A 420 -6.11 22.74 6.16
C PRO A 420 -4.69 22.33 6.56
N VAL A 421 -4.54 21.65 7.70
CA VAL A 421 -3.23 21.38 8.32
C VAL A 421 -2.30 20.58 7.41
N PHE A 422 -2.79 19.48 6.82
CA PHE A 422 -2.02 18.68 5.88
C PHE A 422 -1.59 19.50 4.67
N SER A 423 -2.51 20.28 4.09
CA SER A 423 -2.21 21.03 2.87
C SER A 423 -1.20 22.17 3.12
N ILE A 424 -1.30 22.92 4.24
CA ILE A 424 -0.30 23.96 4.55
C ILE A 424 1.06 23.37 4.94
N HIS A 425 1.09 22.20 5.57
CA HIS A 425 2.32 21.46 5.84
C HIS A 425 3.02 20.95 4.57
N HIS A 426 2.27 20.80 3.48
CA HIS A 426 2.77 20.36 2.18
C HIS A 426 2.84 21.51 1.15
N ASP A 427 2.77 22.75 1.60
CA ASP A 427 2.97 23.89 0.72
C ASP A 427 4.46 24.18 0.55
N LYS A 428 4.93 24.15 -0.69
CA LYS A 428 6.32 24.46 -1.05
C LYS A 428 6.75 25.88 -0.71
N GLU A 429 5.79 26.80 -0.49
CA GLU A 429 6.08 28.15 0.03
C GLU A 429 6.76 28.08 1.40
N TYR A 430 6.27 27.21 2.28
CA TYR A 430 6.76 27.08 3.65
C TYR A 430 7.77 25.95 3.81
N PHE A 431 7.68 24.90 2.99
CA PHE A 431 8.47 23.68 3.11
C PHE A 431 8.95 23.23 1.73
N PRO A 432 10.19 23.59 1.32
CA PRO A 432 10.79 23.06 0.10
C PRO A 432 10.87 21.53 0.15
N ASP A 433 10.65 20.90 -1.02
CA ASP A 433 10.40 19.47 -1.17
C ASP A 433 9.46 18.92 -0.09
N PRO A 434 8.20 19.39 -0.05
CA PRO A 434 7.31 19.21 1.09
C PRO A 434 6.98 17.74 1.41
N PHE A 435 7.20 16.82 0.48
CA PHE A 435 6.90 15.40 0.67
C PHE A 435 8.10 14.57 1.13
N LEU A 436 9.31 15.13 1.10
CA LEU A 436 10.50 14.43 1.58
C LEU A 436 10.64 14.55 3.10
N PHE A 437 10.98 13.44 3.76
CA PHE A 437 11.34 13.43 5.17
C PHE A 437 12.73 14.00 5.38
N GLN A 438 12.81 15.25 5.82
CA GLN A 438 14.05 15.99 6.04
C GLN A 438 14.05 16.67 7.43
N PRO A 439 14.38 15.94 8.52
CA PRO A 439 14.53 16.51 9.86
C PRO A 439 15.44 17.75 9.89
N GLU A 440 16.44 17.80 9.02
CA GLU A 440 17.36 18.91 8.81
C GLU A 440 16.65 20.28 8.73
N ARG A 441 15.41 20.34 8.20
CA ARG A 441 14.66 21.61 8.07
C ARG A 441 14.39 22.32 9.38
N TRP A 442 14.50 21.62 10.51
CA TRP A 442 14.23 22.15 11.84
C TRP A 442 15.49 22.64 12.54
N ILE A 443 16.66 22.58 11.90
CA ILE A 443 17.97 22.85 12.51
C ILE A 443 18.69 23.94 11.71
N VAL A 444 18.97 25.07 12.36
CA VAL A 444 19.71 26.18 11.74
C VAL A 444 21.12 25.76 11.37
N GLY A 445 21.55 26.07 10.14
CA GLY A 445 22.86 25.73 9.59
C GLY A 445 22.90 24.43 8.77
N GLU A 446 21.85 23.62 8.82
CA GLU A 446 21.72 22.45 7.93
C GLU A 446 21.36 22.85 6.50
N THR A 447 21.52 21.92 5.56
CA THR A 447 21.17 22.10 4.14
C THR A 447 20.21 21.01 3.70
N LEU A 448 19.13 21.41 3.01
CA LEU A 448 18.15 20.49 2.43
C LEU A 448 18.65 19.87 1.12
N ALA A 449 17.96 18.84 0.65
CA ALA A 449 18.29 18.11 -0.58
C ALA A 449 18.31 18.99 -1.84
N ASP A 450 17.50 20.06 -1.89
CA ASP A 450 17.47 21.04 -2.99
C ASP A 450 18.58 22.11 -2.88
N GLY A 451 19.43 22.05 -1.85
CA GLY A 451 20.48 23.03 -1.58
C GLY A 451 20.04 24.20 -0.70
N THR A 452 18.79 24.24 -0.22
CA THR A 452 18.31 25.30 0.67
C THR A 452 19.01 25.24 2.02
N ILE A 453 19.67 26.34 2.41
CA ILE A 453 20.32 26.48 3.71
C ILE A 453 19.32 26.97 4.75
N ILE A 454 19.25 26.31 5.90
CA ILE A 454 18.33 26.65 6.98
C ILE A 454 18.84 27.86 7.77
N THR A 455 18.25 29.02 7.53
CA THR A 455 18.49 30.26 8.29
C THR A 455 17.47 30.43 9.42
N PRO A 456 17.74 31.29 10.42
CA PRO A 456 16.75 31.64 11.43
C PRO A 456 15.43 32.19 10.85
N ASP A 457 15.52 32.97 9.78
CA ASP A 457 14.34 33.53 9.10
C ASP A 457 13.55 32.46 8.35
N PHE A 458 14.23 31.52 7.68
CA PHE A 458 13.59 30.35 7.10
C PHE A 458 12.82 29.56 8.17
N LEU A 459 13.49 29.21 9.28
CA LEU A 459 12.88 28.43 10.35
C LEU A 459 11.67 29.15 10.95
N LYS A 460 11.74 30.47 11.13
CA LYS A 460 10.62 31.31 11.59
C LYS A 460 9.46 31.29 10.60
N HIS A 461 9.75 31.35 9.30
CA HIS A 461 8.75 31.30 8.23
C HIS A 461 8.04 29.94 8.19
N SER A 462 8.77 28.83 8.12
CA SER A 462 8.22 27.47 8.15
C SER A 462 7.45 27.18 9.44
N SER A 463 7.96 27.65 10.59
CA SER A 463 7.29 27.49 11.89
C SER A 463 5.95 28.23 11.96
N ALA A 464 5.74 29.29 11.18
CA ALA A 464 4.46 29.99 11.12
C ALA A 464 3.36 29.16 10.43
N ALA A 465 3.75 28.21 9.57
CA ALA A 465 2.88 27.27 8.89
C ALA A 465 2.73 25.92 9.63
N PHE A 466 3.60 25.62 10.60
CA PHE A 466 3.54 24.38 11.36
C PHE A 466 2.39 24.37 12.40
N MET A 467 1.34 23.62 12.07
CA MET A 467 0.07 23.55 12.78
C MET A 467 -0.27 22.17 13.37
N ALA A 468 0.73 21.27 13.54
CA ALA A 468 0.51 19.95 14.14
C ALA A 468 -0.20 19.99 15.52
N PHE A 469 -0.03 21.09 16.25
CA PHE A 469 -0.67 21.33 17.55
C PHE A 469 -1.68 22.49 17.52
N SER A 470 -2.21 22.87 16.36
CA SER A 470 -3.02 24.09 16.18
C SER A 470 -2.23 25.35 16.64
N ALA A 471 -2.89 26.50 16.75
CA ALA A 471 -2.28 27.76 17.15
C ALA A 471 -3.16 28.58 18.10
N GLY A 472 -2.53 29.55 18.78
CA GLY A 472 -3.22 30.56 19.58
C GLY A 472 -3.92 30.05 20.85
N THR A 473 -4.98 30.75 21.24
CA THR A 473 -5.79 30.44 22.44
C THR A 473 -6.44 29.05 22.42
N ARG A 474 -6.49 28.42 21.25
CA ARG A 474 -7.03 27.08 20.99
C ARG A 474 -5.96 26.05 20.58
N GLY A 475 -4.68 26.38 20.72
CA GLY A 475 -3.58 25.42 20.51
C GLY A 475 -3.68 24.24 21.48
N CYS A 476 -3.15 23.07 21.10
CA CYS A 476 -3.20 21.85 21.91
C CYS A 476 -2.61 22.08 23.29
N ILE A 477 -3.36 21.74 24.34
CA ILE A 477 -2.90 21.86 25.72
C ILE A 477 -1.91 20.75 26.09
N GLY A 478 -2.07 19.56 25.51
CA GLY A 478 -1.21 18.40 25.72
C GLY A 478 0.12 18.44 24.95
N LYS A 479 0.45 19.52 24.22
CA LYS A 479 1.68 19.62 23.43
C LYS A 479 2.94 19.25 24.23
N PRO A 480 3.18 19.75 25.46
CA PRO A 480 4.36 19.36 26.24
C PRO A 480 4.38 17.88 26.60
N LEU A 481 3.22 17.31 26.99
CA LEU A 481 3.09 15.90 27.34
C LEU A 481 3.32 14.99 26.13
N ALA A 482 2.75 15.33 24.97
CA ALA A 482 2.93 14.57 23.74
C ALA A 482 4.42 14.51 23.35
N TYR A 483 5.11 15.64 23.32
CA TYR A 483 6.54 15.64 23.04
C TYR A 483 7.35 14.86 24.08
N LEU A 484 7.01 14.94 25.36
CA LEU A 484 7.66 14.16 26.39
C LEU A 484 7.48 12.65 26.15
N GLN A 485 6.25 12.21 25.92
CA GLN A 485 5.91 10.81 25.67
C GLN A 485 6.66 10.26 24.44
N ILE A 486 6.59 10.99 23.33
CA ILE A 486 7.22 10.60 22.07
C ILE A 486 8.75 10.57 22.22
N SER A 487 9.34 11.55 22.91
CA SER A 487 10.80 11.64 23.09
C SER A 487 11.33 10.53 24.00
N ILE A 488 10.68 10.25 25.14
CA ILE A 488 11.10 9.14 26.01
C ILE A 488 11.03 7.82 25.26
N LEU A 489 9.94 7.59 24.51
CA LEU A 489 9.78 6.37 23.72
C LEU A 489 10.90 6.23 22.68
N PHE A 490 11.09 7.23 21.81
CA PHE A 490 12.09 7.13 20.76
C PHE A 490 13.51 7.08 21.30
N ALA A 491 13.87 7.90 22.29
CA ALA A 491 15.18 7.80 22.92
C ALA A 491 15.42 6.40 23.49
N THR A 492 14.42 5.80 24.15
CA THR A 492 14.56 4.43 24.67
C THR A 492 14.73 3.40 23.56
N LEU A 493 13.92 3.47 22.50
CA LEU A 493 14.02 2.52 21.38
C LEU A 493 15.33 2.65 20.61
N MET A 494 15.77 3.88 20.32
CA MET A 494 17.01 4.16 19.59
C MET A 494 18.25 3.78 20.41
N PHE A 495 18.18 3.95 21.73
CA PHE A 495 19.23 3.50 22.63
C PHE A 495 19.32 1.96 22.66
N LYS A 496 18.17 1.28 22.81
CA LYS A 496 18.12 -0.14 23.13
C LYS A 496 18.15 -1.07 21.92
N TYR A 497 17.62 -0.65 20.77
CA TYR A 497 17.42 -1.53 19.62
C TYR A 497 18.06 -0.99 18.34
N ASP A 498 18.51 -1.92 17.50
CA ASP A 498 18.59 -1.69 16.07
C ASP A 498 17.24 -2.08 15.45
N MET A 499 16.72 -1.27 14.54
CA MET A 499 15.40 -1.49 13.92
C MET A 499 15.52 -1.47 12.40
N ARG A 500 14.75 -2.32 11.72
CA ARG A 500 14.70 -2.38 10.25
C ARG A 500 13.31 -2.78 9.75
N LEU A 501 13.02 -2.42 8.51
CA LEU A 501 11.83 -2.92 7.82
C LEU A 501 11.89 -4.44 7.64
N CYS A 502 10.72 -5.07 7.65
CA CYS A 502 10.60 -6.49 7.34
C CYS A 502 11.02 -6.75 5.89
N GLN A 503 11.92 -7.70 5.67
CA GLN A 503 12.38 -8.06 4.32
C GLN A 503 11.49 -9.10 3.63
N GLN A 504 10.54 -9.72 4.35
CA GLN A 504 9.90 -10.98 3.93
C GLN A 504 8.38 -10.89 3.71
N SER A 505 7.65 -9.94 4.30
CA SER A 505 6.18 -9.77 4.14
C SER A 505 5.64 -8.51 4.83
N TRP A 506 4.50 -7.99 4.37
CA TRP A 506 3.65 -7.04 5.12
C TRP A 506 2.91 -7.77 6.26
N VAL A 507 2.80 -7.15 7.43
CA VAL A 507 2.03 -7.70 8.57
C VAL A 507 0.73 -6.90 8.72
N ASN A 508 -0.42 -7.50 8.42
CA ASN A 508 -1.78 -6.97 8.65
C ASN A 508 -2.17 -5.66 7.91
N GLY A 509 -1.49 -5.26 6.83
CA GLY A 509 -1.89 -4.10 6.01
C GLY A 509 -2.85 -4.48 4.88
N THR A 510 -3.95 -3.74 4.71
CA THR A 510 -4.78 -3.80 3.49
C THR A 510 -4.54 -2.55 2.64
N CYS A 511 -4.35 -2.72 1.32
CA CYS A 511 -4.44 -1.63 0.36
C CYS A 511 -5.84 -1.01 0.47
N SER A 512 -5.94 0.23 0.95
CA SER A 512 -7.24 0.90 1.14
C SER A 512 -7.29 2.32 0.56
N GLY A 513 -6.32 2.70 -0.28
CA GLY A 513 -6.33 3.95 -1.03
C GLY A 513 -6.58 3.72 -2.51
N SER A 514 -7.62 4.36 -3.06
CA SER A 514 -7.77 4.56 -4.51
C SER A 514 -7.41 6.02 -4.83
N GLY A 515 -6.21 6.24 -5.35
CA GLY A 515 -5.76 7.55 -5.81
C GLY A 515 -4.47 7.46 -6.62
N PRO A 516 -4.34 8.17 -7.76
CA PRO A 516 -3.08 8.40 -8.44
C PRO A 516 -2.49 9.73 -7.90
N ASP A 517 -1.52 9.68 -6.99
CA ASP A 517 -0.82 10.87 -6.51
C ASP A 517 0.60 10.94 -7.14
N PRO A 518 0.93 12.01 -7.90
CA PRO A 518 2.28 12.21 -8.45
C PRO A 518 3.28 12.78 -7.42
N SER A 519 2.89 12.99 -6.16
CA SER A 519 3.81 13.40 -5.11
C SER A 519 4.72 12.24 -4.69
N LYS A 520 6.01 12.50 -4.54
CA LYS A 520 6.98 11.57 -3.93
C LYS A 520 6.74 11.40 -2.40
N GLU A 521 5.49 11.53 -1.95
CA GLU A 521 5.09 11.12 -0.62
C GLU A 521 5.24 9.61 -0.55
N TYR A 522 5.72 9.10 0.58
CA TYR A 522 5.53 7.69 0.87
C TYR A 522 4.02 7.48 1.03
N GLU A 523 3.33 7.09 -0.04
CA GLU A 523 2.07 6.39 0.14
C GLU A 523 2.36 5.17 1.03
N LEU A 524 1.37 4.69 1.77
CA LEU A 524 1.42 3.31 2.27
C LEU A 524 1.27 2.34 1.07
N VAL A 525 2.13 2.47 0.06
CA VAL A 525 2.34 1.62 -1.10
C VAL A 525 3.76 1.89 -1.64
N ASP A 526 4.78 1.69 -0.82
CA ASP A 526 6.16 1.70 -1.30
C ASP A 526 6.67 0.28 -1.47
N MET A 527 6.91 -0.11 -2.72
CA MET A 527 7.52 -1.38 -3.07
C MET A 527 8.97 -1.17 -3.55
N PHE A 528 9.91 -1.38 -2.64
CA PHE A 528 11.33 -1.40 -2.96
C PHE A 528 11.73 -2.78 -3.49
N ILE A 529 11.83 -2.91 -4.81
CA ILE A 529 12.40 -4.12 -5.43
C ILE A 529 13.93 -3.99 -5.48
N LYS A 530 14.60 -4.69 -4.58
CA LYS A 530 16.04 -4.92 -4.70
C LYS A 530 16.26 -6.10 -5.66
N TRP A 531 16.53 -5.80 -6.93
CA TRP A 531 16.55 -6.82 -8.00
C TRP A 531 17.53 -7.97 -7.77
N ASP A 532 18.66 -7.74 -7.09
CA ASP A 532 19.64 -8.78 -6.73
C ASP A 532 19.17 -9.71 -5.60
N VAL A 533 18.05 -9.39 -4.92
CA VAL A 533 17.48 -10.16 -3.79
C VAL A 533 16.02 -10.56 -4.05
N TYR A 534 15.44 -10.18 -5.19
CA TYR A 534 14.05 -10.49 -5.50
C TYR A 534 13.83 -12.00 -5.66
N ASP A 535 12.99 -12.59 -4.79
CA ASP A 535 12.64 -14.01 -4.81
C ASP A 535 11.25 -14.20 -5.39
N SER A 536 11.19 -14.85 -6.56
CA SER A 536 9.95 -15.14 -7.27
C SER A 536 8.98 -16.05 -6.50
N LYS A 537 9.42 -16.68 -5.40
CA LYS A 537 8.57 -17.51 -4.53
C LYS A 537 7.99 -16.75 -3.34
N ARG A 538 8.49 -15.55 -3.06
CA ARG A 538 8.14 -14.77 -1.86
C ARG A 538 7.55 -13.40 -2.19
N ASN A 539 7.92 -12.84 -3.34
CA ASN A 539 7.53 -11.51 -3.73
C ASN A 539 6.39 -11.59 -4.76
N ASN A 540 5.25 -11.02 -4.41
CA ASN A 540 4.09 -10.97 -5.30
C ASN A 540 4.17 -9.79 -6.27
N VAL A 541 3.54 -9.97 -7.42
CA VAL A 541 3.25 -8.91 -8.40
C VAL A 541 1.89 -8.27 -8.09
N ALA A 542 1.50 -7.21 -8.82
CA ALA A 542 0.24 -6.49 -8.58
C ALA A 542 -1.01 -7.34 -8.87
N GLY A 543 -0.91 -8.32 -9.77
CA GLY A 543 -2.03 -9.19 -10.12
C GLY A 543 -1.83 -9.91 -11.45
N HIS A 544 -2.92 -10.46 -11.98
CA HIS A 544 -2.96 -11.20 -13.23
C HIS A 544 -4.17 -10.82 -14.07
N VAL A 545 -4.25 -11.29 -15.31
CA VAL A 545 -5.39 -11.06 -16.21
C VAL A 545 -6.16 -12.36 -16.41
N GLU A 546 -7.48 -12.26 -16.52
CA GLU A 546 -8.40 -13.37 -16.78
C GLU A 546 -9.32 -13.05 -17.97
N SER A 547 -9.68 -14.08 -18.74
CA SER A 547 -10.73 -14.07 -19.76
C SER A 547 -11.42 -15.43 -19.76
N VAL A 548 -12.75 -15.45 -19.76
CA VAL A 548 -13.57 -16.65 -19.64
C VAL A 548 -14.18 -16.97 -20.99
N TYR A 549 -14.09 -18.23 -21.41
CA TYR A 549 -14.88 -18.75 -22.51
C TYR A 549 -16.17 -19.33 -21.98
N ASP A 550 -17.29 -18.85 -22.50
CA ASP A 550 -18.62 -19.37 -22.21
C ASP A 550 -19.10 -20.25 -23.36
N ALA A 551 -19.28 -21.55 -23.10
CA ALA A 551 -19.72 -22.51 -24.10
C ALA A 551 -21.13 -22.21 -24.64
N ALA A 552 -22.01 -21.55 -23.87
CA ALA A 552 -23.34 -21.18 -24.32
C ALA A 552 -23.32 -20.08 -25.38
N THR A 553 -22.35 -19.16 -25.30
CA THR A 553 -22.20 -18.06 -26.26
C THR A 553 -21.15 -18.33 -27.35
N GLY A 554 -20.26 -19.29 -27.11
CA GLY A 554 -19.14 -19.62 -28.00
C GLY A 554 -18.08 -18.52 -28.08
N LYS A 555 -17.98 -17.67 -27.06
CA LYS A 555 -17.14 -16.47 -27.06
C LYS A 555 -16.32 -16.34 -25.79
N TRP A 556 -15.16 -15.71 -25.95
CA TRP A 556 -14.32 -15.22 -24.86
C TRP A 556 -14.80 -13.87 -24.36
N THR A 557 -14.77 -13.65 -23.05
CA THR A 557 -15.00 -12.33 -22.46
C THR A 557 -13.80 -11.41 -22.68
N THR A 558 -14.03 -10.10 -22.59
CA THR A 558 -12.95 -9.11 -22.58
C THR A 558 -11.98 -9.39 -21.44
N PRO A 559 -10.65 -9.33 -21.66
CA PRO A 559 -9.67 -9.52 -20.60
C PRO A 559 -9.86 -8.55 -19.43
N THR A 560 -9.88 -9.07 -18.20
CA THR A 560 -10.02 -8.28 -16.98
C THR A 560 -8.83 -8.48 -16.05
N PHE A 561 -8.33 -7.40 -15.46
CA PHE A 561 -7.26 -7.48 -14.47
C PHE A 561 -7.83 -7.83 -13.08
N VAL A 562 -7.17 -8.75 -12.39
CA VAL A 562 -7.49 -9.21 -11.05
C VAL A 562 -6.31 -8.89 -10.13
N GLU A 563 -6.54 -8.04 -9.13
CA GLU A 563 -5.56 -7.60 -8.11
C GLU A 563 -5.28 -8.72 -7.08
N SER A 564 -4.81 -9.87 -7.55
CA SER A 564 -4.51 -11.04 -6.74
C SER A 564 -3.45 -11.91 -7.42
N PRO A 565 -2.51 -12.51 -6.69
CA PRO A 565 -1.63 -13.55 -7.22
C PRO A 565 -2.30 -14.95 -7.22
N PHE A 566 -3.55 -15.04 -6.72
CA PHE A 566 -4.29 -16.29 -6.58
C PHE A 566 -5.42 -16.38 -7.59
N LEU A 567 -5.67 -17.61 -8.04
CA LEU A 567 -6.76 -17.98 -8.94
C LEU A 567 -7.84 -18.75 -8.17
N SER A 568 -9.11 -18.39 -8.37
CA SER A 568 -10.23 -19.15 -7.83
C SER A 568 -10.78 -20.10 -8.89
N ILE A 569 -10.86 -21.40 -8.58
CA ILE A 569 -11.25 -22.44 -9.54
C ILE A 569 -12.15 -23.45 -8.88
N HIS A 570 -13.04 -24.08 -9.65
CA HIS A 570 -13.88 -25.14 -9.13
C HIS A 570 -13.03 -26.38 -8.80
N GLY A 571 -13.28 -27.00 -7.64
CA GLY A 571 -12.52 -28.17 -7.19
C GLY A 571 -12.67 -29.42 -8.06
N LEU A 572 -13.57 -29.41 -9.05
CA LEU A 572 -13.80 -30.47 -10.06
C LEU A 572 -13.39 -30.03 -11.47
N ALA A 573 -12.56 -29.00 -11.61
CA ALA A 573 -12.11 -28.49 -12.89
C ALA A 573 -11.28 -29.53 -13.67
N PRO A 574 -11.58 -29.82 -14.95
CA PRO A 574 -10.76 -30.71 -15.79
C PRO A 574 -9.29 -30.33 -15.88
N GLY A 575 -8.96 -29.04 -15.77
CA GLY A 575 -7.58 -28.58 -15.67
C GLY A 575 -6.81 -29.18 -14.49
N LEU A 576 -7.49 -29.44 -13.36
CA LEU A 576 -6.89 -30.05 -12.17
C LEU A 576 -6.84 -31.58 -12.25
N HIS A 577 -7.88 -32.21 -12.79
CA HIS A 577 -8.07 -33.67 -12.67
C HIS A 577 -7.64 -34.45 -13.90
N TYR A 578 -7.72 -33.85 -15.09
CA TYR A 578 -7.45 -34.52 -16.37
C TYR A 578 -6.30 -33.89 -17.14
N GLY A 579 -5.65 -32.85 -16.59
CA GLY A 579 -4.54 -32.16 -17.23
C GLY A 579 -4.95 -31.41 -18.50
N GLN A 580 -6.24 -31.07 -18.64
CA GLN A 580 -6.77 -30.28 -19.76
C GLN A 580 -6.33 -28.81 -19.61
N GLN A 581 -5.07 -28.56 -19.94
CA GLN A 581 -4.45 -27.25 -19.89
C GLN A 581 -3.33 -27.07 -20.94
N VAL A 582 -3.17 -25.83 -21.38
CA VAL A 582 -2.10 -25.39 -22.27
C VAL A 582 -1.48 -24.11 -21.74
N PHE A 583 -0.20 -23.88 -21.99
CA PHE A 583 0.48 -22.70 -21.49
C PHE A 583 1.59 -22.22 -22.42
N GLU A 584 1.94 -20.95 -22.27
CA GLU A 584 3.01 -20.28 -22.99
C GLU A 584 4.01 -19.62 -22.04
N GLY A 585 5.15 -19.21 -22.57
CA GLY A 585 6.15 -18.44 -21.83
C GLY A 585 6.73 -17.34 -22.69
N LEU A 586 6.75 -16.12 -22.19
CA LEU A 586 7.30 -14.95 -22.85
C LEU A 586 8.12 -14.10 -21.87
N GLN A 587 8.80 -13.09 -22.40
CA GLN A 587 9.55 -12.12 -21.61
C GLN A 587 9.23 -10.70 -22.07
N ALA A 588 8.99 -9.82 -21.10
CA ALA A 588 9.01 -8.37 -21.29
C ALA A 588 10.32 -7.79 -20.75
N ARG A 589 10.90 -6.85 -21.50
CA ARG A 589 12.16 -6.17 -21.16
C ARG A 589 12.07 -4.68 -21.45
N ARG A 590 12.84 -3.90 -20.69
CA ARG A 590 13.09 -2.48 -20.96
C ARG A 590 14.29 -2.35 -21.90
N ASP A 591 14.17 -1.49 -22.89
CA ASP A 591 15.30 -1.07 -23.71
C ASP A 591 16.08 0.10 -23.04
N PRO A 592 17.19 0.58 -23.63
CA PRO A 592 17.96 1.68 -23.06
C PRO A 592 17.20 3.01 -22.89
N ALA A 593 16.10 3.22 -23.63
CA ALA A 593 15.23 4.39 -23.49
C ALA A 593 14.17 4.20 -22.39
N GLY A 594 14.06 2.99 -21.83
CA GLY A 594 13.11 2.63 -20.78
C GLY A 594 11.79 2.05 -21.32
N GLU A 595 11.65 1.94 -22.64
CA GLU A 595 10.45 1.42 -23.30
C GLU A 595 10.32 -0.09 -23.09
N ILE A 596 9.11 -0.54 -22.75
CA ILE A 596 8.83 -1.95 -22.48
C ILE A 596 8.38 -2.62 -23.78
N SER A 597 9.04 -3.72 -24.13
CA SER A 597 8.67 -4.55 -25.29
C SER A 597 8.54 -6.01 -24.92
N ILE A 598 7.65 -6.72 -25.61
CA ILE A 598 7.44 -8.16 -25.49
C ILE A 598 7.97 -8.83 -26.75
N PHE A 599 8.74 -9.89 -26.58
CA PHE A 599 9.38 -10.60 -27.69
C PHE A 599 8.47 -11.67 -28.29
N ARG A 600 8.11 -11.52 -29.58
CA ARG A 600 7.34 -12.43 -30.45
C ARG A 600 6.02 -12.97 -29.86
N PRO A 601 5.15 -12.12 -29.26
CA PRO A 601 3.92 -12.60 -28.64
C PRO A 601 2.91 -13.19 -29.65
N ASP A 602 2.97 -12.78 -30.91
CA ASP A 602 2.22 -13.33 -32.04
C ASP A 602 2.53 -14.82 -32.28
N ALA A 603 3.81 -15.19 -32.30
CA ALA A 603 4.24 -16.58 -32.48
C ALA A 603 3.81 -17.47 -31.30
N ASN A 604 3.84 -16.92 -30.08
CA ASN A 604 3.33 -17.59 -28.88
C ASN A 604 1.81 -17.79 -28.95
N ALA A 605 1.05 -16.78 -29.40
CA ALA A 605 -0.40 -16.88 -29.59
C ALA A 605 -0.76 -18.03 -30.56
N ALA A 606 -0.08 -18.08 -31.72
CA ALA A 606 -0.29 -19.10 -32.72
C ALA A 606 0.01 -20.52 -32.19
N ARG A 607 1.08 -20.69 -31.40
CA ARG A 607 1.42 -22.00 -30.81
C ARG A 607 0.45 -22.41 -29.70
N MET A 608 -0.05 -21.46 -28.91
CA MET A 608 -1.05 -21.74 -27.88
C MET A 608 -2.37 -22.21 -28.51
N ARG A 609 -2.83 -21.57 -29.60
CA ARG A 609 -4.04 -21.99 -30.35
C ARG A 609 -3.93 -23.42 -30.88
N ARG A 610 -2.79 -23.78 -31.48
CA ARG A 610 -2.51 -25.16 -31.91
C ARG A 610 -2.56 -26.14 -30.74
N SER A 611 -1.97 -25.75 -29.61
CA SER A 611 -1.95 -26.58 -28.40
C SER A 611 -3.36 -26.78 -27.83
N ALA A 612 -4.16 -25.71 -27.74
CA ALA A 612 -5.53 -25.75 -27.22
C ALA A 612 -6.41 -26.71 -28.03
N THR A 613 -6.36 -26.58 -29.36
CA THR A 613 -7.10 -27.47 -30.27
C THR A 613 -6.73 -28.94 -30.08
N PHE A 614 -5.45 -29.24 -29.89
CA PHE A 614 -4.98 -30.62 -29.71
C PHE A 614 -5.56 -31.29 -28.44
N VAL A 615 -5.80 -30.53 -27.38
CA VAL A 615 -6.39 -31.05 -26.13
C VAL A 615 -7.87 -30.69 -25.96
N SER A 616 -8.58 -30.53 -27.08
CA SER A 616 -10.03 -30.31 -27.11
C SER A 616 -10.48 -29.07 -26.33
N MET A 617 -9.73 -27.98 -26.42
CA MET A 617 -10.05 -26.69 -25.81
C MET A 617 -10.35 -25.65 -26.90
N PRO A 618 -11.22 -24.66 -26.63
CA PRO A 618 -11.47 -23.56 -27.56
C PRO A 618 -10.18 -22.74 -27.79
N GLU A 619 -9.96 -22.30 -29.02
CA GLU A 619 -8.85 -21.40 -29.34
C GLU A 619 -9.08 -20.03 -28.68
N VAL A 620 -8.05 -19.48 -28.02
CA VAL A 620 -8.03 -18.07 -27.60
C VAL A 620 -7.73 -17.21 -28.83
N PRO A 621 -8.62 -16.28 -29.23
CA PRO A 621 -8.35 -15.34 -30.32
C PRO A 621 -7.06 -14.56 -30.12
N GLU A 622 -6.34 -14.29 -31.19
CA GLU A 622 -5.03 -13.64 -31.13
C GLU A 622 -5.08 -12.23 -30.54
N ASP A 623 -6.14 -11.47 -30.86
CA ASP A 623 -6.41 -10.16 -30.29
C ASP A 623 -6.63 -10.22 -28.77
N ILE A 624 -7.45 -11.18 -28.29
CA ILE A 624 -7.67 -11.41 -26.85
C ILE A 624 -6.36 -11.81 -26.15
N PHE A 625 -5.55 -12.67 -26.77
CA PHE A 625 -4.26 -13.09 -26.23
C PHE A 625 -3.30 -11.90 -26.10
N LEU A 626 -3.17 -11.08 -27.15
CA LEU A 626 -2.30 -9.92 -27.16
C LEU A 626 -2.78 -8.83 -26.18
N GLU A 627 -4.09 -8.56 -26.15
CA GLU A 627 -4.69 -7.62 -25.20
C GLU A 627 -4.45 -8.05 -23.75
N ALA A 628 -4.65 -9.33 -23.43
CA ALA A 628 -4.43 -9.85 -22.08
C ALA A 628 -2.96 -9.76 -21.65
N ILE A 629 -2.01 -10.09 -22.54
CA ILE A 629 -0.58 -9.93 -22.27
C ILE A 629 -0.23 -8.46 -22.07
N HIS A 630 -0.69 -7.58 -22.96
CA HIS A 630 -0.41 -6.15 -22.85
C HIS A 630 -0.97 -5.59 -21.54
N LEU A 631 -2.21 -5.93 -21.19
CA LEU A 631 -2.82 -5.52 -19.94
C LEU A 631 -2.04 -6.05 -18.72
N ALA A 632 -1.64 -7.32 -18.73
CA ALA A 632 -0.88 -7.94 -17.63
C ALA A 632 0.48 -7.25 -17.43
N VAL A 633 1.19 -6.92 -18.51
CA VAL A 633 2.48 -6.23 -18.41
C VAL A 633 2.30 -4.77 -18.02
N ARG A 634 1.33 -4.03 -18.61
CA ARG A 634 1.06 -2.63 -18.25
C ARG A 634 0.73 -2.48 -16.76
N LYS A 635 -0.15 -3.35 -16.24
CA LYS A 635 -0.56 -3.34 -14.83
C LYS A 635 0.53 -3.82 -13.87
N ASN A 636 1.63 -4.37 -14.38
CA ASN A 636 2.79 -4.80 -13.62
C ASN A 636 4.09 -4.15 -14.11
N ALA A 637 4.02 -2.97 -14.74
CA ALA A 637 5.16 -2.36 -15.42
C ALA A 637 6.34 -2.05 -14.48
N GLU A 638 6.06 -1.77 -13.21
CA GLU A 638 7.03 -1.57 -12.13
C GLU A 638 7.87 -2.82 -11.83
N TYR A 639 7.36 -4.01 -12.15
CA TYR A 639 8.02 -5.30 -11.99
C TYR A 639 8.89 -5.68 -13.21
N VAL A 640 8.91 -4.86 -14.26
CA VAL A 640 9.84 -5.05 -15.38
C VAL A 640 11.21 -4.51 -15.00
N CYS A 641 12.20 -5.40 -14.95
CA CYS A 641 13.58 -5.08 -14.60
C CYS A 641 14.09 -3.86 -15.39
N PRO A 642 14.80 -2.93 -14.74
CA PRO A 642 15.60 -1.91 -15.40
C PRO A 642 16.57 -2.54 -16.42
N HIS A 643 16.89 -1.81 -17.50
CA HIS A 643 17.71 -2.33 -18.60
C HIS A 643 19.13 -2.75 -18.15
N ASP A 644 19.70 -2.08 -17.15
CA ASP A 644 21.01 -2.40 -16.55
C ASP A 644 21.01 -3.65 -15.66
N VAL A 645 19.82 -4.14 -15.27
CA VAL A 645 19.65 -5.39 -14.53
C VAL A 645 19.55 -6.55 -15.51
N LYS A 646 20.34 -7.61 -15.29
CA LYS A 646 20.28 -8.88 -16.06
C LYS A 646 19.02 -9.69 -15.71
N GLY A 647 17.84 -9.19 -16.04
CA GLY A 647 16.56 -9.83 -15.76
C GLY A 647 15.48 -9.46 -16.78
N SER A 648 14.29 -10.02 -16.59
CA SER A 648 13.10 -9.73 -17.39
C SER A 648 11.84 -9.92 -16.54
N LEU A 649 10.71 -9.36 -16.96
CA LEU A 649 9.41 -9.81 -16.46
C LEU A 649 9.00 -11.04 -17.28
N TYR A 650 8.97 -12.21 -16.64
CA TYR A 650 8.49 -13.43 -17.26
C TYR A 650 6.96 -13.43 -17.30
N ILE A 651 6.39 -13.76 -18.46
CA ILE A 651 4.94 -13.75 -18.70
C ILE A 651 4.50 -15.20 -18.92
N ARG A 652 3.45 -15.62 -18.22
CA ARG A 652 2.88 -16.97 -18.23
C ARG A 652 1.39 -16.90 -18.62
N PRO A 653 1.07 -16.87 -19.91
CA PRO A 653 -0.28 -17.15 -20.39
C PRO A 653 -0.58 -18.64 -20.23
N PHE A 654 -1.75 -19.00 -19.73
CA PHE A 654 -2.23 -20.38 -19.75
C PHE A 654 -3.75 -20.45 -19.80
N GLN A 655 -4.27 -21.57 -20.27
CA GLN A 655 -5.69 -21.83 -20.40
C GLN A 655 -5.99 -23.23 -19.87
N PHE A 656 -7.16 -23.43 -19.26
CA PHE A 656 -7.59 -24.73 -18.77
C PHE A 656 -9.12 -24.81 -18.64
N GLY A 657 -9.66 -26.04 -18.62
CA GLY A 657 -11.07 -26.26 -18.30
C GLY A 657 -11.35 -25.95 -16.83
N SER A 658 -12.20 -24.96 -16.55
CA SER A 658 -12.27 -24.29 -15.24
C SER A 658 -13.54 -24.58 -14.42
N SER A 659 -14.64 -24.98 -15.06
CA SER A 659 -15.89 -25.32 -14.39
C SER A 659 -15.98 -26.80 -13.97
N ALA A 660 -17.00 -27.14 -13.18
CA ALA A 660 -17.19 -28.48 -12.65
C ALA A 660 -17.48 -29.49 -13.77
N GLN A 661 -16.63 -30.51 -13.92
CA GLN A 661 -16.86 -31.57 -14.90
C GLN A 661 -16.11 -32.86 -14.52
N ILE A 662 -16.85 -33.95 -14.37
CA ILE A 662 -16.31 -35.30 -14.05
C ILE A 662 -16.30 -36.22 -15.28
N GLY A 663 -17.16 -35.97 -16.27
CA GLY A 663 -17.17 -36.72 -17.53
C GLY A 663 -15.97 -36.37 -18.41
N LEU A 664 -15.64 -37.24 -19.37
CA LEU A 664 -14.64 -36.97 -20.42
C LEU A 664 -15.21 -36.18 -21.60
N ASP A 665 -16.13 -35.26 -21.30
CA ASP A 665 -16.71 -34.30 -22.24
C ASP A 665 -16.23 -32.87 -21.89
N PRO A 666 -16.18 -31.93 -22.85
CA PRO A 666 -15.76 -30.56 -22.58
C PRO A 666 -16.59 -29.89 -21.45
N PRO A 667 -15.94 -29.15 -20.51
CA PRO A 667 -16.66 -28.37 -19.50
C PRO A 667 -17.41 -27.19 -20.12
N GLU A 668 -18.35 -26.62 -19.35
CA GLU A 668 -19.14 -25.44 -19.77
C GLU A 668 -18.30 -24.16 -19.84
N GLU A 669 -17.17 -24.09 -19.12
CA GLU A 669 -16.30 -22.91 -19.08
C GLU A 669 -14.82 -23.30 -19.19
N PHE A 670 -14.08 -22.47 -19.92
CA PHE A 670 -12.62 -22.48 -19.92
C PHE A 670 -12.11 -21.11 -19.49
N LEU A 671 -11.03 -21.10 -18.72
CA LEU A 671 -10.40 -19.87 -18.26
C LEU A 671 -9.06 -19.69 -18.94
N PHE A 672 -8.82 -18.51 -19.50
CA PHE A 672 -7.53 -18.04 -19.99
C PHE A 672 -6.98 -17.00 -19.01
N CYS A 673 -5.77 -17.23 -18.51
CA CYS A 673 -5.10 -16.36 -17.55
C CYS A 673 -3.74 -15.92 -18.07
N VAL A 674 -3.31 -14.71 -17.68
CA VAL A 674 -1.93 -14.24 -17.88
C VAL A 674 -1.34 -13.79 -16.55
N PHE A 675 -0.43 -14.60 -16.03
CA PHE A 675 0.38 -14.28 -14.85
C PHE A 675 1.72 -13.69 -15.26
N VAL A 676 2.32 -12.89 -14.39
CA VAL A 676 3.66 -12.33 -14.59
C VAL A 676 4.51 -12.50 -13.35
N GLN A 677 5.82 -12.57 -13.53
CA GLN A 677 6.78 -12.70 -12.43
C GLN A 677 8.15 -12.18 -12.87
N PRO A 678 8.80 -11.29 -12.09
CA PRO A 678 10.20 -10.97 -12.34
C PRO A 678 11.08 -12.21 -12.29
N HIS A 679 11.99 -12.29 -13.25
CA HIS A 679 12.82 -13.46 -13.47
C HIS A 679 14.25 -13.06 -13.78
N ILE A 680 15.18 -13.64 -13.01
CA ILE A 680 16.60 -13.68 -13.29
C ILE A 680 16.94 -15.14 -13.62
N ALA A 681 17.67 -15.38 -14.69
CA ALA A 681 17.95 -16.74 -15.14
C ALA A 681 18.73 -17.54 -14.07
N PHE A 682 18.20 -18.71 -13.69
CA PHE A 682 18.73 -19.58 -12.62
C PHE A 682 20.03 -20.31 -12.97
N HIS A 683 20.41 -20.36 -14.25
CA HIS A 683 21.63 -21.03 -14.67
C HIS A 683 22.78 -20.02 -14.66
N GLY A 684 23.84 -20.36 -13.92
CA GLY A 684 25.12 -19.67 -14.05
C GLY A 684 25.53 -19.61 -15.52
N HIS A 685 26.28 -18.57 -15.88
CA HIS A 685 26.78 -18.34 -17.23
C HIS A 685 27.82 -19.39 -17.66
N GLY A 686 27.43 -20.65 -17.79
CA GLY A 686 28.33 -21.74 -18.18
C GLY A 686 27.61 -22.86 -18.91
N ALA A 687 28.37 -23.58 -19.74
CA ALA A 687 27.87 -24.70 -20.52
C ALA A 687 27.33 -25.84 -19.65
N ILE A 688 26.21 -26.44 -20.08
CA ILE A 688 25.53 -27.52 -19.36
C ILE A 688 25.96 -28.91 -19.88
N LYS A 689 25.76 -29.94 -19.06
CA LYS A 689 25.93 -31.35 -19.46
C LYS A 689 24.57 -32.01 -19.63
N ALA A 690 24.39 -32.80 -20.68
CA ALA A 690 23.16 -33.49 -21.00
C ALA A 690 23.30 -35.02 -20.87
N LEU A 691 22.21 -35.68 -20.46
CA LEU A 691 22.12 -37.13 -20.31
C LEU A 691 20.99 -37.69 -21.19
N VAL A 692 21.24 -38.79 -21.87
CA VAL A 692 20.24 -39.60 -22.57
C VAL A 692 19.94 -40.85 -21.73
N LEU A 693 18.64 -41.10 -21.53
CA LEU A 693 18.11 -42.24 -20.81
C LEU A 693 17.17 -43.03 -21.73
N ASP A 694 17.49 -44.29 -22.01
CA ASP A 694 16.69 -45.13 -22.92
C ASP A 694 15.47 -45.76 -22.23
N ASP A 695 15.40 -45.72 -20.90
CA ASP A 695 14.31 -46.28 -20.09
C ASP A 695 13.19 -45.26 -19.79
N PHE A 696 13.28 -44.06 -20.38
CA PHE A 696 12.31 -42.99 -20.19
C PHE A 696 12.08 -42.16 -21.45
N ASP A 697 10.86 -42.28 -21.99
CA ASP A 697 10.35 -41.38 -23.02
C ASP A 697 9.63 -40.19 -22.40
N ARG A 698 10.02 -38.96 -22.78
CA ARG A 698 9.27 -37.75 -22.41
C ARG A 698 7.89 -37.72 -23.07
N ALA A 699 7.81 -38.09 -24.33
CA ALA A 699 6.57 -38.12 -25.10
C ALA A 699 6.65 -39.19 -26.19
N ALA A 700 5.53 -39.86 -26.44
CA ALA A 700 5.44 -40.77 -27.57
C ALA A 700 5.43 -40.00 -28.91
N THR A 701 5.96 -40.59 -29.98
CA THR A 701 6.04 -39.99 -31.33
C THR A 701 4.69 -39.54 -31.89
N ARG A 702 3.59 -40.18 -31.45
CA ARG A 702 2.21 -39.82 -31.82
C ARG A 702 1.40 -39.30 -30.62
N GLY A 703 2.07 -38.97 -29.53
CA GLY A 703 1.48 -38.44 -28.31
C GLY A 703 1.36 -36.92 -28.32
N SER A 704 1.24 -36.32 -27.14
CA SER A 704 1.08 -34.89 -26.94
C SER A 704 2.37 -34.07 -27.02
N GLY A 705 3.52 -34.69 -27.34
CA GLY A 705 4.84 -34.06 -27.25
C GLY A 705 5.00 -32.80 -28.11
N ALA A 706 4.35 -32.76 -29.29
CA ALA A 706 4.42 -31.63 -30.21
C ALA A 706 3.65 -30.37 -29.77
N VAL A 707 2.85 -30.44 -28.69
CA VAL A 707 2.09 -29.31 -28.16
C VAL A 707 2.50 -28.97 -26.72
N LYS A 708 2.24 -27.73 -26.32
CA LYS A 708 2.72 -27.19 -25.04
C LYS A 708 1.70 -27.40 -23.92
N VAL A 709 1.58 -28.65 -23.48
CA VAL A 709 0.66 -29.11 -22.42
C VAL A 709 1.42 -29.46 -21.15
N GLY A 710 0.81 -29.23 -19.98
CA GLY A 710 1.46 -29.48 -18.68
C GLY A 710 1.87 -30.94 -18.46
N GLY A 711 1.10 -31.88 -19.01
CA GLY A 711 1.36 -33.32 -18.90
C GLY A 711 2.71 -33.76 -19.46
N ASN A 712 3.30 -33.01 -20.41
CA ASN A 712 4.60 -33.35 -21.01
C ASN A 712 5.80 -33.04 -20.10
N TYR A 713 5.60 -32.28 -19.01
CA TYR A 713 6.70 -31.75 -18.18
C TYR A 713 6.80 -32.44 -16.82
N ALA A 714 5.66 -32.74 -16.17
CA ALA A 714 5.67 -33.35 -14.84
C ALA A 714 6.41 -34.71 -14.76
N PRO A 715 6.26 -35.65 -15.72
CA PRO A 715 6.97 -36.94 -15.68
C PRO A 715 8.49 -36.81 -15.71
N VAL A 716 9.00 -35.74 -16.31
CA VAL A 716 10.44 -35.50 -16.52
C VAL A 716 11.17 -35.11 -15.24
N MET A 717 10.46 -34.57 -14.24
CA MET A 717 11.05 -33.97 -13.03
C MET A 717 11.90 -34.95 -12.22
N ARG A 718 11.40 -36.18 -11.99
CA ARG A 718 12.13 -37.19 -11.21
C ARG A 718 13.45 -37.59 -11.89
N TRP A 719 13.41 -37.78 -13.21
CA TRP A 719 14.55 -38.23 -13.99
C TRP A 719 15.62 -37.14 -14.11
N THR A 720 15.19 -35.89 -14.30
CA THR A 720 16.10 -34.73 -14.29
C THR A 720 16.73 -34.53 -12.91
N SER A 721 16.00 -34.79 -11.82
CA SER A 721 16.54 -34.73 -10.46
C SER A 721 17.64 -35.76 -10.22
N GLU A 722 17.46 -37.00 -10.67
CA GLU A 722 18.51 -38.03 -10.55
C GLU A 722 19.71 -37.71 -11.44
N ALA A 723 19.49 -37.30 -12.70
CA ALA A 723 20.56 -36.89 -13.60
C ALA A 723 21.41 -35.74 -13.03
N ARG A 724 20.78 -34.79 -12.32
CA ARG A 724 21.49 -33.70 -11.63
C ARG A 724 22.41 -34.18 -10.51
N LYS A 725 22.04 -35.23 -9.77
CA LYS A 725 22.92 -35.84 -8.76
C LYS A 725 24.16 -36.47 -9.41
N GLU A 726 24.02 -36.93 -10.65
CA GLU A 726 25.12 -37.47 -11.47
C GLU A 726 25.90 -36.37 -12.21
N GLY A 727 25.54 -35.09 -12.05
CA GLY A 727 26.24 -33.95 -12.66
C GLY A 727 25.72 -33.51 -14.03
N TYR A 728 24.58 -34.03 -14.49
CA TYR A 728 23.93 -33.65 -15.74
C TYR A 728 22.76 -32.69 -15.47
N SER A 729 22.74 -31.53 -16.14
CA SER A 729 21.77 -30.46 -15.83
C SER A 729 20.41 -30.64 -16.53
N VAL A 730 20.39 -31.37 -17.64
CA VAL A 730 19.22 -31.56 -18.51
C VAL A 730 19.25 -32.96 -19.14
N LEU A 731 18.09 -33.47 -19.56
CA LEU A 731 18.01 -34.69 -20.37
C LEU A 731 17.83 -34.31 -21.85
N LEU A 732 18.49 -35.07 -22.72
CA LEU A 732 18.23 -35.08 -24.16
C LEU A 732 17.36 -36.30 -24.46
N HIS A 733 16.20 -36.09 -25.06
CA HIS A 733 15.26 -37.16 -25.39
C HIS A 733 15.47 -37.60 -26.84
N LEU A 734 15.38 -38.92 -27.05
CA LEU A 734 15.35 -39.53 -28.37
C LEU A 734 13.93 -39.96 -28.71
N ASP A 735 13.69 -40.22 -29.98
CA ASP A 735 12.39 -40.65 -30.47
C ASP A 735 11.95 -41.97 -29.79
N SER A 736 10.72 -41.97 -29.25
CA SER A 736 10.19 -43.14 -28.52
C SER A 736 10.07 -44.42 -29.37
N GLN A 737 10.06 -44.28 -30.70
CA GLN A 737 9.80 -45.40 -31.60
C GLN A 737 11.05 -46.24 -31.87
N THR A 738 12.19 -45.58 -32.08
CA THR A 738 13.44 -46.22 -32.50
C THR A 738 14.60 -45.95 -31.55
N GLN A 739 14.53 -44.92 -30.70
CA GLN A 739 15.63 -44.49 -29.82
C GLN A 739 16.91 -44.17 -30.62
N THR A 740 16.76 -43.64 -31.83
CA THR A 740 17.90 -43.34 -32.73
C THR A 740 17.93 -41.90 -33.22
N GLU A 741 16.83 -41.16 -33.11
CA GLU A 741 16.69 -39.78 -33.60
C GLU A 741 16.51 -38.81 -32.44
N ILE A 742 17.04 -37.60 -32.56
CA ILE A 742 16.93 -36.56 -31.54
C ILE A 742 15.55 -35.91 -31.59
N ASP A 743 14.85 -35.89 -30.45
CA ASP A 743 13.61 -35.14 -30.29
C ASP A 743 13.89 -33.71 -29.79
N GLU A 744 14.10 -33.55 -28.49
CA GLU A 744 14.39 -32.26 -27.85
C GLU A 744 15.01 -32.46 -26.45
N PHE A 745 15.50 -31.37 -25.84
CA PHE A 745 15.84 -31.40 -24.42
C PHE A 745 14.57 -31.34 -23.56
N SER A 746 14.64 -31.75 -22.29
CA SER A 746 13.51 -31.75 -21.35
C SER A 746 12.68 -30.46 -21.28
N THR A 747 13.29 -29.30 -21.52
CA THR A 747 12.65 -27.99 -21.36
C THR A 747 12.90 -27.03 -22.53
N SER A 748 13.51 -27.49 -23.61
CA SER A 748 14.06 -26.64 -24.68
C SER A 748 14.33 -27.42 -25.97
N GLY A 749 14.34 -26.71 -27.10
CA GLY A 749 14.69 -27.30 -28.39
C GLY A 749 16.19 -27.59 -28.52
N PHE A 750 16.52 -28.52 -29.41
CA PHE A 750 17.90 -28.87 -29.78
C PHE A 750 18.36 -28.05 -31.00
N ILE A 751 19.59 -27.53 -30.95
CA ILE A 751 20.28 -26.92 -32.08
C ILE A 751 21.70 -27.50 -32.14
N GLY A 752 22.10 -27.99 -33.32
CA GLY A 752 23.48 -28.36 -33.62
C GLY A 752 24.13 -27.32 -34.52
N ILE A 753 25.40 -26.99 -34.29
CA ILE A 753 26.20 -26.12 -35.16
C ILE A 753 27.36 -26.92 -35.71
N ARG A 754 27.58 -26.81 -37.02
CA ARG A 754 28.68 -27.44 -37.73
C ARG A 754 29.49 -26.38 -38.46
N ARG A 755 30.81 -26.38 -38.24
CA ARG A 755 31.77 -25.52 -38.94
C ARG A 755 32.73 -26.35 -39.77
N ILE A 756 32.70 -26.16 -41.08
CA ILE A 756 33.59 -26.86 -42.03
C ILE A 756 34.21 -25.82 -42.95
N GLY A 757 35.53 -25.77 -43.03
CA GLY A 757 36.24 -24.94 -44.02
C GLY A 757 35.95 -23.42 -43.92
N GLY A 758 35.51 -22.92 -42.77
CA GLY A 758 35.12 -21.52 -42.56
C GLY A 758 33.64 -21.22 -42.80
N GLU A 759 32.85 -22.17 -43.29
CA GLU A 759 31.39 -22.06 -43.39
C GLU A 759 30.72 -22.56 -42.11
N THR A 760 29.77 -21.79 -41.59
CA THR A 760 28.96 -22.15 -40.42
C THR A 760 27.56 -22.58 -40.85
N SER A 761 27.10 -23.72 -40.35
CA SER A 761 25.73 -24.21 -40.55
C SER A 761 25.04 -24.51 -39.23
N LEU A 762 23.78 -24.09 -39.11
CA LEU A 762 22.91 -24.33 -37.97
C LEU A 762 21.86 -25.37 -38.35
N VAL A 763 21.73 -26.43 -37.55
CA VAL A 763 20.81 -27.54 -37.78
C VAL A 763 19.82 -27.62 -36.62
N ILE A 764 18.53 -27.50 -36.91
CA ILE A 764 17.43 -27.69 -35.96
C ILE A 764 16.86 -29.09 -36.13
N ALA A 765 16.68 -29.81 -35.02
CA ALA A 765 16.02 -31.11 -35.03
C ALA A 765 14.55 -30.99 -35.47
N ASP A 766 14.18 -31.76 -36.50
CA ASP A 766 12.80 -31.89 -36.96
C ASP A 766 12.18 -33.16 -36.39
N SER A 767 11.50 -33.03 -35.26
CA SER A 767 10.81 -34.13 -34.59
C SER A 767 9.30 -33.90 -34.52
N LYS A 768 8.55 -34.98 -34.72
CA LYS A 768 7.09 -35.02 -34.57
C LYS A 768 6.64 -35.12 -33.12
N ALA A 769 7.56 -35.40 -32.19
CA ALA A 769 7.31 -35.51 -30.76
C ALA A 769 7.76 -34.26 -29.99
N ALA A 770 8.38 -33.29 -30.67
CA ALA A 770 8.92 -32.09 -30.05
C ALA A 770 8.06 -30.86 -30.37
N ILE A 771 7.96 -29.94 -29.40
CA ILE A 771 7.29 -28.66 -29.63
C ILE A 771 8.07 -27.78 -30.62
N GLU A 772 7.35 -27.00 -31.42
CA GLU A 772 7.99 -25.98 -32.26
C GLU A 772 8.57 -24.85 -31.38
N SER A 773 9.90 -24.81 -31.26
CA SER A 773 10.61 -23.84 -30.43
C SER A 773 10.74 -22.48 -31.11
N ILE A 774 10.01 -21.48 -30.59
CA ILE A 774 10.11 -20.08 -31.02
C ILE A 774 11.53 -19.54 -30.84
N THR A 775 12.25 -19.97 -29.79
CA THR A 775 13.65 -19.56 -29.57
C THR A 775 14.57 -20.15 -30.64
N ALA A 776 14.38 -21.42 -31.00
CA ALA A 776 15.19 -22.05 -32.06
C ALA A 776 14.89 -21.46 -33.43
N ASP A 777 13.62 -21.19 -33.74
CA ASP A 777 13.21 -20.47 -34.94
C ASP A 777 13.84 -19.07 -35.00
N SER A 778 13.81 -18.32 -33.89
CA SER A 778 14.47 -17.00 -33.82
C SER A 778 15.98 -17.11 -34.08
N ALA A 779 16.65 -18.12 -33.52
CA ALA A 779 18.06 -18.37 -33.74
C ALA A 779 18.37 -18.73 -35.20
N ALA A 780 17.55 -19.57 -35.84
CA ALA A 780 17.68 -19.86 -37.27
C ALA A 780 17.61 -18.59 -38.13
N ARG A 781 16.60 -17.74 -37.90
CA ARG A 781 16.42 -16.49 -38.66
C ARG A 781 17.58 -15.50 -38.45
N VAL A 782 18.13 -15.43 -37.23
CA VAL A 782 19.35 -14.65 -36.96
C VAL A 782 20.56 -15.26 -37.67
N ALA A 783 20.73 -16.58 -37.64
CA ALA A 783 21.82 -17.26 -38.34
C ALA A 783 21.78 -17.02 -39.86
N GLU A 784 20.58 -17.05 -40.48
CA GLU A 784 20.41 -16.67 -41.90
C GLU A 784 20.90 -15.24 -42.15
N SER A 785 20.59 -14.30 -41.25
CA SER A 785 21.04 -12.90 -41.39
C SER A 785 22.55 -12.72 -41.20
N LEU A 786 23.21 -13.65 -40.51
CA LEU A 786 24.67 -13.73 -40.39
C LEU A 786 25.32 -14.44 -41.60
N GLY A 787 24.53 -14.87 -42.58
CA GLY A 787 25.00 -15.58 -43.77
C GLY A 787 25.25 -17.07 -43.55
N TRP A 788 24.76 -17.65 -42.44
CA TRP A 788 24.93 -19.07 -42.16
C TRP A 788 23.90 -19.90 -42.92
N ARG A 789 24.26 -21.14 -43.23
CA ARG A 789 23.31 -22.11 -43.78
C ARG A 789 22.45 -22.67 -42.66
N VAL A 790 21.12 -22.62 -42.81
CA VAL A 790 20.18 -23.20 -41.84
C VAL A 790 19.50 -24.44 -42.43
N GLU A 791 19.47 -25.52 -41.65
CA GLU A 791 18.79 -26.78 -42.00
C GLU A 791 17.82 -27.15 -40.88
N LYS A 792 16.58 -27.53 -41.23
CA LYS A 792 15.65 -28.19 -40.31
C LYS A 792 15.43 -29.61 -40.82
N ARG A 793 15.90 -30.61 -40.07
CA ARG A 793 15.86 -32.02 -40.48
C ARG A 793 15.92 -32.95 -39.27
N THR A 794 15.55 -34.20 -39.47
CA THR A 794 15.85 -35.27 -38.52
C THR A 794 17.36 -35.39 -38.31
N ILE A 795 17.76 -35.57 -37.05
CA ILE A 795 19.16 -35.72 -36.64
C ILE A 795 19.28 -37.05 -35.91
N ARG A 796 20.11 -37.95 -36.42
CA ARG A 796 20.41 -39.20 -35.72
C ARG A 796 21.35 -38.96 -34.54
N PHE A 797 21.23 -39.76 -33.50
CA PHE A 797 22.09 -39.65 -32.32
C PHE A 797 23.58 -39.87 -32.66
N ASP A 798 23.89 -40.76 -33.60
CA ASP A 798 25.26 -41.02 -34.08
C ASP A 798 25.88 -39.83 -34.84
N GLU A 799 25.06 -38.92 -35.39
CA GLU A 799 25.51 -37.69 -36.04
C GLU A 799 25.99 -36.61 -35.06
N LEU A 800 25.83 -36.79 -33.74
CA LEU A 800 26.28 -35.79 -32.76
C LEU A 800 27.77 -35.44 -32.93
N SER A 801 28.59 -36.42 -33.31
CA SER A 801 30.02 -36.21 -33.60
C SER A 801 30.32 -35.21 -34.73
N ASN A 802 29.33 -34.89 -35.58
CA ASN A 802 29.49 -33.96 -36.70
C ASN A 802 29.29 -32.49 -36.29
N PHE A 803 28.83 -32.22 -35.07
CA PHE A 803 28.62 -30.86 -34.57
C PHE A 803 29.83 -30.39 -33.76
N THR A 804 30.23 -29.13 -33.99
CA THR A 804 31.26 -28.46 -33.20
C THR A 804 30.68 -27.91 -31.90
N GLU A 805 29.44 -27.40 -31.95
CA GLU A 805 28.70 -26.89 -30.80
C GLU A 805 27.28 -27.43 -30.79
N VAL A 806 26.72 -27.65 -29.60
CA VAL A 806 25.31 -27.97 -29.39
C VAL A 806 24.71 -26.96 -28.44
N LEU A 807 23.54 -26.43 -28.79
CA LEU A 807 22.81 -25.45 -28.00
C LEU A 807 21.42 -25.97 -27.61
N SER A 808 21.02 -25.58 -26.40
CA SER A 808 19.68 -25.73 -25.87
C SER A 808 18.94 -24.41 -26.01
N ALA A 809 17.77 -24.42 -26.67
CA ALA A 809 17.01 -23.22 -27.01
C ALA A 809 15.65 -23.16 -26.30
N GLY A 810 15.52 -22.32 -25.28
CA GLY A 810 14.28 -22.18 -24.48
C GLY A 810 13.97 -20.74 -24.08
N THR A 811 12.69 -20.41 -23.87
CA THR A 811 12.28 -19.02 -23.63
C THR A 811 12.81 -18.44 -22.32
N ALA A 812 12.91 -19.25 -21.25
CA ALA A 812 13.36 -18.75 -19.94
C ALA A 812 14.88 -18.50 -19.88
N ALA A 813 15.66 -19.37 -20.53
CA ALA A 813 17.13 -19.34 -20.47
C ALA A 813 17.78 -18.70 -21.72
N GLY A 814 17.04 -18.55 -22.82
CA GLY A 814 17.58 -18.13 -24.11
C GLY A 814 18.28 -19.29 -24.82
N LEU A 815 19.49 -19.03 -25.32
CA LEU A 815 20.40 -20.06 -25.82
C LEU A 815 21.40 -20.45 -24.72
N VAL A 816 21.59 -21.74 -24.51
CA VAL A 816 22.54 -22.28 -23.53
C VAL A 816 23.45 -23.28 -24.23
N SER A 817 24.77 -23.11 -24.09
CA SER A 817 25.77 -24.03 -24.63
C SER A 817 25.73 -25.38 -23.91
N VAL A 818 25.88 -26.48 -24.65
CA VAL A 818 25.95 -27.86 -24.14
C VAL A 818 27.37 -28.38 -24.35
N SER A 819 28.06 -28.67 -23.24
CA SER A 819 29.46 -29.13 -23.23
C SER A 819 29.61 -30.61 -23.57
N CYS A 820 28.65 -31.44 -23.15
CA CYS A 820 28.63 -32.86 -23.50
C CYS A 820 27.23 -33.44 -23.49
N VAL A 821 27.06 -34.52 -24.25
CA VAL A 821 25.90 -35.41 -24.24
C VAL A 821 26.40 -36.81 -23.94
N HIS A 822 25.93 -37.40 -22.86
CA HIS A 822 26.26 -38.77 -22.45
C HIS A 822 25.03 -39.69 -22.58
N ARG A 823 25.18 -40.89 -23.13
CA ARG A 823 24.12 -41.91 -23.18
C ARG A 823 24.44 -43.05 -22.23
N LYS A 824 23.57 -43.25 -21.24
CA LYS A 824 23.83 -44.14 -20.11
C LYS A 824 23.88 -45.62 -20.48
N SER A 825 23.04 -46.05 -21.44
CA SER A 825 22.91 -47.44 -21.87
C SER A 825 24.11 -47.94 -22.69
N THR A 826 24.65 -47.10 -23.57
CA THR A 826 25.78 -47.41 -24.45
C THR A 826 27.12 -46.94 -23.89
N ASN A 827 27.09 -46.10 -22.85
CA ASN A 827 28.26 -45.42 -22.27
C ASN A 827 29.00 -44.51 -23.27
N GLU A 828 28.31 -44.07 -24.33
CA GLU A 828 28.85 -43.14 -25.33
C GLU A 828 28.80 -41.70 -24.82
N THR A 829 29.83 -40.91 -25.12
CA THR A 829 29.90 -39.49 -24.74
C THR A 829 30.40 -38.66 -25.91
N PHE A 830 29.63 -37.65 -26.29
CA PHE A 830 30.00 -36.63 -27.26
C PHE A 830 30.33 -35.33 -26.53
N ASN A 831 31.46 -34.71 -26.88
CA ASN A 831 31.91 -33.45 -26.29
C ASN A 831 31.89 -32.36 -27.36
N PHE A 832 31.56 -31.14 -26.94
CA PHE A 832 31.40 -29.99 -27.82
C PHE A 832 32.13 -28.78 -27.25
N ASP A 833 32.41 -27.81 -28.12
CA ASP A 833 32.98 -26.53 -27.70
C ASP A 833 31.98 -25.81 -26.78
N SER A 834 32.42 -25.54 -25.56
CA SER A 834 31.63 -24.83 -24.56
C SER A 834 31.78 -23.33 -24.78
N GLU A 835 30.65 -22.63 -24.93
CA GLU A 835 30.62 -21.18 -25.21
C GLU A 835 31.49 -20.80 -26.42
N GLY A 836 31.40 -21.59 -27.49
CA GLY A 836 32.21 -21.39 -28.69
C GLY A 836 31.87 -20.11 -29.48
N PRO A 837 32.71 -19.74 -30.46
CA PRO A 837 32.51 -18.51 -31.24
C PRO A 837 31.14 -18.38 -31.93
N ALA A 838 30.55 -19.48 -32.40
CA ALA A 838 29.24 -19.43 -33.05
C ALA A 838 28.14 -19.17 -32.03
N TYR A 839 28.20 -19.78 -30.84
CA TYR A 839 27.33 -19.42 -29.74
C TYR A 839 27.40 -17.93 -29.38
N GLU A 840 28.60 -17.37 -29.21
CA GLU A 840 28.77 -15.96 -28.85
C GLU A 840 28.19 -15.02 -29.91
N GLU A 841 28.46 -15.28 -31.20
CA GLU A 841 27.96 -14.49 -32.32
C GLU A 841 26.42 -14.56 -32.40
N LEU A 842 25.86 -15.78 -32.38
CA LEU A 842 24.43 -16.02 -32.52
C LEU A 842 23.63 -15.51 -31.32
N TRP A 843 24.07 -15.84 -30.11
CA TRP A 843 23.40 -15.41 -28.89
C TRP A 843 23.55 -13.90 -28.65
N GLY A 844 24.73 -13.34 -28.95
CA GLY A 844 24.97 -11.90 -28.91
C GLY A 844 23.99 -11.14 -29.79
N ALA A 845 23.86 -11.55 -31.06
CA ALA A 845 22.93 -10.96 -32.01
C ALA A 845 21.46 -11.08 -31.53
N LEU A 846 20.99 -12.29 -31.19
CA LEU A 846 19.61 -12.48 -30.74
C LEU A 846 19.29 -11.71 -29.46
N LYS A 847 20.19 -11.73 -28.47
CA LYS A 847 20.00 -11.03 -27.19
C LYS A 847 20.00 -9.51 -27.38
N SER A 848 20.79 -8.99 -28.32
CA SER A 848 20.83 -7.55 -28.60
C SER A 848 19.50 -7.03 -29.17
N ILE A 849 18.82 -7.85 -29.98
CA ILE A 849 17.46 -7.58 -30.47
C ILE A 849 16.48 -7.63 -29.30
N GLN A 850 16.51 -8.68 -28.47
CA GLN A 850 15.61 -8.84 -27.31
C GLN A 850 15.72 -7.70 -26.30
N ASN A 851 16.92 -7.13 -26.12
CA ASN A 851 17.17 -6.00 -25.23
C ASN A 851 16.91 -4.63 -25.86
N GLY A 852 16.60 -4.57 -27.16
CA GLY A 852 16.43 -3.30 -27.86
C GLY A 852 17.70 -2.49 -28.06
N THR A 853 18.87 -3.11 -27.88
CA THR A 853 20.18 -2.49 -28.14
C THR A 853 20.59 -2.55 -29.61
N ALA A 854 19.96 -3.42 -30.40
CA ALA A 854 20.11 -3.51 -31.85
C ALA A 854 18.77 -3.25 -32.55
N MET A 855 18.83 -2.82 -33.81
CA MET A 855 17.66 -2.66 -34.65
C MET A 855 16.99 -4.02 -34.86
N ASP A 856 15.67 -4.07 -34.65
CA ASP A 856 14.88 -5.26 -34.92
C ASP A 856 14.39 -5.26 -36.38
N SER A 857 15.20 -5.82 -37.27
CA SER A 857 14.84 -5.95 -38.69
C SER A 857 13.74 -6.98 -38.98
N PHE A 858 13.34 -7.76 -37.97
CA PHE A 858 12.37 -8.84 -38.12
C PHE A 858 10.97 -8.46 -37.62
N GLY A 859 10.84 -7.35 -36.89
CA GLY A 859 9.57 -6.91 -36.30
C GLY A 859 9.09 -7.78 -35.14
N TRP A 860 10.02 -8.39 -34.39
CA TRP A 860 9.73 -9.30 -33.29
C TRP A 860 9.40 -8.62 -31.96
N ARG A 861 9.80 -7.36 -31.76
CA ARG A 861 9.52 -6.58 -30.55
C ARG A 861 8.19 -5.87 -30.68
N HIS A 862 7.21 -6.31 -29.90
CA HIS A 862 5.95 -5.60 -29.75
C HIS A 862 6.09 -4.59 -28.61
N SER A 863 6.21 -3.31 -28.95
CA SER A 863 6.25 -2.22 -27.97
C SER A 863 4.90 -2.07 -27.29
N LEU A 864 4.92 -1.86 -25.98
CA LEU A 864 3.74 -1.46 -25.23
C LEU A 864 3.54 0.04 -25.43
N GLN A 865 2.64 0.42 -26.34
CA GLN A 865 2.13 1.80 -26.37
C GLN A 865 1.32 2.07 -25.10
N GLU A 866 1.52 3.26 -24.52
CA GLU A 866 0.88 3.74 -23.27
C GLU A 866 -0.63 3.48 -23.22
#